data_AF-A0A7X9G2Q1-F1
#
_entry.id   AF-A0A7X9G2Q1-F1
#
_cell.length_a   1.000
_cell.length_b   1.000
_cell.length_c   1.000
_cell.angle_alpha   90.00
_cell.angle_beta   90.00
_cell.angle_gamma   90.00
#
_symmetry.space_group_name_H-M   'P 1'
#
loop_
_entity.id
_entity.type
_entity.pdbx_description
1 polymer ?
#
loop_
_entity_poly.entity_id
_entity_poly.type
_entity_poly.pdbx_seq_one_letter_code
_entity_poly.pdbx_strand_id
1 'polypeptide(L)'
;MRTRLCFWLWLGFFAAGSMLSGDDLAIDGNFLQLDENGKPTEWVLHGWEGFQPFATLTAVPQAGQDGNAIRISEATAESGACVRTAKRFPGRSGDRLRIQFRARGVGQLRVGLYYHTERGEWNQTSAFHPVDLRSEWQSHVVTMELGNGTTGETSSFNCCFSIKRGMEFELASVKIWQESGAIRGNLNLPGEWTVFAPVDRLLQPAAAELLTIPANFGGAAGQTVTFHDHTIDLAPLVGGPGKEKSAWLFGELNSPIECDYTLGAAADWWMEVYLNGKKIIDTMDKGNDKSPYAIDNHVVTTRLQKGRNILAARVVTGAASSIFMLGGPNDLRNIRSSLKINRIAWIEDFNGQKPSCRSSAPPELIQGNPTPGLLTVTGQAVYTTADTVTITPPELPWAWPGNDDFWAASIRIQGFGQTPETRADANFAINLTADNRRQLAMRLEHQAASDQLRIVIAQDQEILAEQELLYQLLPADFIIGVNQSGEVILSINSLVDSSSTVINSQAAMLLDAASLQASLNLKATGNQPAQIVVDNFIIGQATAGDGFPEVPFQIERAKTFDPVQAGWKLAFSDEFNDGKLDLDKWYFVEPGQEDRIHFEDGKLVITADWNDKKTRVRSASLYTHQEFLYGYFEARIRFRHEHGWWSAFWLCSAGGPSNPFHDGLEIDIYEDYYLRSKEPGGEPRRILDHNLHLFAGCVLKSWNYRSILPGSLDDYYVIACKWTPFEISYYLDGQLIASSATVNHSPYNSVTYDAIHHAAGASPLRAILSGCCGRAGGDPAFGNFPEDFRIDYVRIYAYPDQDSPKVTMTSVSESDFMLPPGTRLRFSAQAEPSPQSLAPIQAAYLFDSGFLLDYKTKPPFDFEVLLTKEYYDTTRYVAPGRAGRRLEFGPTLHAYSVFVQDANGRVAHTTPVLKFIKPTAASTPYLGKPQVIPGRLLLPHYDEGGPQVAYVDSTPENVSDKSGTFRPGEQVDATKNVVAVASWEWLKYTVEVEADGIYQATLRYGTPRRNLRPLLLLVDDVIVGEFSIPPHKFPDYRTATDSVLANLRLTAGRHVLTLIPQSGANIAYIDFTLAKP
;
A
#
# COMPACT_ATOMS: atom_id res chain seq x y z
N MET A 1 57.30 4.28 44.80
CA MET A 1 58.65 4.18 44.19
C MET A 1 58.57 4.79 42.80
N ARG A 2 59.32 5.88 42.55
CA ARG A 2 59.96 6.33 41.28
C ARG A 2 59.21 6.14 39.93
N THR A 3 59.05 7.10 38.99
CA THR A 3 59.43 8.52 38.82
C THR A 3 58.90 9.04 37.46
N ARG A 4 58.49 10.32 37.40
CA ARG A 4 58.58 11.35 36.30
C ARG A 4 57.84 11.07 34.97
N LEU A 5 57.07 12.00 34.38
CA LEU A 5 57.44 13.29 33.75
C LEU A 5 56.15 14.15 33.56
N CYS A 6 56.04 15.40 34.04
CA CYS A 6 56.45 16.70 33.43
C CYS A 6 55.46 17.33 32.41
N PHE A 7 54.68 18.30 32.94
CA PHE A 7 54.40 19.68 32.49
C PHE A 7 53.98 20.05 31.04
N TRP A 8 52.97 20.92 31.00
CA TRP A 8 52.29 21.60 29.89
C TRP A 8 53.11 22.63 29.08
N LEU A 9 52.78 22.80 27.77
CA LEU A 9 52.22 24.02 27.09
C LEU A 9 52.67 24.20 25.61
N TRP A 10 51.65 24.27 24.72
CA TRP A 10 51.44 25.15 23.55
C TRP A 10 52.52 25.36 22.46
N LEU A 11 52.25 24.87 21.23
CA LEU A 11 51.87 25.65 20.02
C LEU A 11 51.98 24.77 18.76
N GLY A 12 50.91 24.73 17.96
CA GLY A 12 50.89 24.02 16.69
C GLY A 12 49.49 24.02 16.05
N PHE A 13 49.03 25.19 15.61
CA PHE A 13 47.99 25.30 14.59
C PHE A 13 48.45 24.56 13.33
N PHE A 14 47.75 23.50 12.92
CA PHE A 14 47.56 23.13 11.50
C PHE A 14 46.34 22.21 11.38
N ALA A 15 45.34 22.73 10.66
CA ALA A 15 44.27 22.06 9.91
C ALA A 15 43.91 20.60 10.29
N ALA A 16 42.80 20.45 11.02
CA ALA A 16 41.97 19.27 10.87
C ALA A 16 41.22 19.42 9.53
N GLY A 17 41.75 18.80 8.48
CA GLY A 17 41.08 18.68 7.19
C GLY A 17 39.78 17.89 7.34
N SER A 18 38.73 18.40 6.72
CA SER A 18 37.46 17.69 6.51
C SER A 18 37.74 16.36 5.78
N MET A 19 37.47 15.24 6.43
CA MET A 19 37.40 13.95 5.71
C MET A 19 36.09 13.90 4.93
N LEU A 20 36.14 14.40 3.69
CA LEU A 20 35.19 14.08 2.62
C LEU A 20 35.73 12.84 1.88
N SER A 21 34.87 11.90 1.48
CA SER A 21 35.26 10.57 0.96
C SER A 21 35.68 10.54 -0.52
N GLY A 22 35.89 11.69 -1.17
CA GLY A 22 36.30 11.78 -2.58
C GLY A 22 37.45 12.76 -2.80
N ASP A 23 38.25 12.52 -3.85
CA ASP A 23 39.40 13.37 -4.18
C ASP A 23 38.92 14.68 -4.82
N ASP A 24 39.38 15.82 -4.29
CA ASP A 24 39.15 17.15 -4.89
C ASP A 24 39.97 17.27 -6.18
N LEU A 25 39.32 17.52 -7.31
CA LEU A 25 39.99 17.71 -8.58
C LEU A 25 40.58 19.12 -8.65
N ALA A 26 41.91 19.18 -8.85
CA ALA A 26 42.61 20.45 -9.03
C ALA A 26 42.16 21.17 -10.31
N ILE A 27 41.16 22.04 -10.18
CA ILE A 27 40.58 22.88 -11.24
C ILE A 27 40.74 24.37 -10.92
N ASP A 28 40.88 25.22 -11.94
CA ASP A 28 40.83 26.68 -11.76
C ASP A 28 39.39 27.18 -11.63
N GLY A 29 38.75 26.85 -10.51
CA GLY A 29 37.34 27.19 -10.24
C GLY A 29 37.07 28.65 -9.89
N ASN A 30 38.12 29.41 -9.59
CA ASN A 30 38.07 30.84 -9.29
C ASN A 30 38.63 31.69 -10.44
N PHE A 31 38.92 31.06 -11.59
CA PHE A 31 39.30 31.70 -12.86
C PHE A 31 40.47 32.68 -12.72
N LEU A 32 41.51 32.28 -11.99
CA LEU A 32 42.69 33.10 -11.71
C LEU A 32 43.78 32.96 -12.79
N GLN A 33 43.74 31.90 -13.60
CA GLN A 33 44.72 31.68 -14.66
C GLN A 33 44.29 32.36 -15.96
N LEU A 34 44.90 33.52 -16.24
CA LEU A 34 44.61 34.38 -17.39
C LEU A 34 45.83 34.54 -18.30
N ASP A 35 45.60 34.69 -19.60
CA ASP A 35 46.63 35.05 -20.58
C ASP A 35 47.01 36.55 -20.51
N GLU A 36 47.96 36.98 -21.34
CA GLU A 36 48.42 38.37 -21.43
C GLU A 36 47.32 39.37 -21.83
N ASN A 37 46.20 38.88 -22.38
CA ASN A 37 45.03 39.66 -22.79
C ASN A 37 43.87 39.54 -21.77
N GLY A 38 44.10 38.92 -20.61
CA GLY A 38 43.11 38.77 -19.55
C GLY A 38 42.04 37.70 -19.82
N LYS A 39 42.27 36.76 -20.74
CA LYS A 39 41.33 35.66 -21.03
C LYS A 39 41.66 34.40 -20.21
N PRO A 40 40.66 33.64 -19.74
CA PRO A 40 40.89 32.37 -19.04
C PRO A 40 41.66 31.36 -19.90
N THR A 41 42.67 30.71 -19.33
CA THR A 41 43.47 29.68 -20.03
C THR A 41 43.00 28.26 -19.73
N GLU A 42 42.50 28.02 -18.52
CA GLU A 42 42.04 26.68 -18.06
C GLU A 42 40.56 26.40 -18.38
N TRP A 43 39.83 27.39 -18.89
CA TRP A 43 38.45 27.27 -19.35
C TRP A 43 38.34 27.85 -20.76
N VAL A 44 37.90 27.02 -21.71
CA VAL A 44 37.90 27.36 -23.13
C VAL A 44 36.53 27.12 -23.75
N LEU A 45 36.20 27.88 -24.80
CA LEU A 45 35.02 27.62 -25.61
C LEU A 45 35.13 26.25 -26.29
N HIS A 46 34.01 25.54 -26.35
CA HIS A 46 33.96 24.22 -26.97
C HIS A 46 34.09 24.32 -28.50
N GLY A 47 35.12 23.72 -29.06
CA GLY A 47 35.46 23.82 -30.50
C GLY A 47 34.56 23.06 -31.48
N TRP A 48 33.33 22.69 -31.10
CA TRP A 48 32.41 21.98 -32.02
C TRP A 48 31.77 22.98 -32.98
N GLU A 49 31.69 22.64 -34.27
CA GLU A 49 31.18 23.53 -35.32
C GLU A 49 29.76 24.03 -35.06
N GLY A 50 28.92 23.24 -34.35
CA GLY A 50 27.56 23.65 -33.98
C GLY A 50 27.48 24.87 -33.06
N PHE A 51 28.60 25.25 -32.42
CA PHE A 51 28.70 26.47 -31.62
C PHE A 51 29.28 27.66 -32.40
N GLN A 52 29.45 27.56 -33.72
CA GLN A 52 29.87 28.69 -34.55
C GLN A 52 28.66 29.51 -35.05
N PRO A 53 28.74 30.86 -35.07
CA PRO A 53 29.85 31.68 -34.57
C PRO A 53 29.97 31.59 -33.05
N PHE A 54 31.22 31.46 -32.56
CA PHE A 54 31.49 31.26 -31.14
C PHE A 54 31.05 32.45 -30.30
N ALA A 55 30.51 32.16 -29.12
CA ALA A 55 30.18 33.16 -28.10
C ALA A 55 31.44 33.88 -27.58
N THR A 56 31.22 35.00 -26.91
CA THR A 56 32.27 35.75 -26.24
C THR A 56 32.50 35.19 -24.84
N LEU A 57 33.74 34.79 -24.54
CA LEU A 57 34.21 34.36 -23.21
C LEU A 57 35.14 35.42 -22.62
N THR A 58 34.78 35.97 -21.46
CA THR A 58 35.58 36.97 -20.73
C THR A 58 35.70 36.63 -19.25
N ALA A 59 36.80 37.04 -18.62
CA ALA A 59 36.92 37.04 -17.17
C ALA A 59 36.28 38.31 -16.58
N VAL A 60 35.56 38.17 -15.48
CA VAL A 60 34.97 39.27 -14.72
C VAL A 60 35.71 39.36 -13.37
N PRO A 61 36.60 40.35 -13.20
CA PRO A 61 37.41 40.46 -11.99
C PRO A 61 36.57 40.66 -10.72
N GLN A 62 36.94 39.99 -9.63
CA GLN A 62 36.31 40.12 -8.30
C GLN A 62 34.77 39.91 -8.25
N ALA A 63 34.20 39.25 -9.25
CA ALA A 63 32.77 38.94 -9.27
C ALA A 63 32.42 37.65 -8.51
N GLY A 64 33.41 36.80 -8.19
CA GLY A 64 33.27 35.63 -7.34
C GLY A 64 33.51 35.93 -5.86
N GLN A 65 33.07 35.04 -4.96
CA GLN A 65 33.32 35.19 -3.51
C GLN A 65 34.81 35.06 -3.17
N ASP A 66 35.55 34.23 -3.91
CA ASP A 66 36.95 33.88 -3.65
C ASP A 66 37.88 34.17 -4.85
N GLY A 67 37.44 34.99 -5.82
CA GLY A 67 38.23 35.27 -7.03
C GLY A 67 37.45 35.90 -8.20
N ASN A 68 37.83 35.55 -9.43
CA ASN A 68 37.15 36.01 -10.63
C ASN A 68 35.91 35.15 -10.94
N ALA A 69 35.08 35.62 -11.86
CA ALA A 69 34.08 34.82 -12.57
C ALA A 69 34.41 34.76 -14.06
N ILE A 70 33.80 33.85 -14.80
CA ILE A 70 33.76 33.93 -16.27
C ILE A 70 32.36 34.30 -16.75
N ARG A 71 32.28 35.06 -17.84
CA ARG A 71 31.04 35.39 -18.54
C ARG A 71 31.05 34.79 -19.93
N ILE A 72 29.95 34.13 -20.29
CA ILE A 72 29.62 33.75 -21.66
C ILE A 72 28.46 34.63 -22.13
N SER A 73 28.68 35.39 -23.20
CA SER A 73 27.69 36.28 -23.82
C SER A 73 27.69 36.14 -25.35
N GLU A 74 26.72 36.76 -26.02
CA GLU A 74 26.63 36.75 -27.50
C GLU A 74 26.53 35.33 -28.11
N ALA A 75 25.87 34.40 -27.41
CA ALA A 75 25.60 33.05 -27.89
C ALA A 75 24.60 33.07 -29.06
N THR A 76 25.09 33.38 -30.27
CA THR A 76 24.26 33.58 -31.46
C THR A 76 24.16 32.35 -32.36
N ALA A 77 25.04 31.35 -32.17
CA ALA A 77 24.99 30.07 -32.86
C ALA A 77 23.68 29.31 -32.57
N GLU A 78 23.25 28.48 -33.51
CA GLU A 78 22.01 27.71 -33.40
C GLU A 78 22.02 26.78 -32.19
N SER A 79 23.14 26.12 -31.90
CA SER A 79 23.29 25.24 -30.73
C SER A 79 23.59 25.99 -29.43
N GLY A 80 23.69 27.33 -29.47
CA GLY A 80 24.03 28.18 -28.34
C GLY A 80 25.54 28.26 -28.10
N ALA A 81 25.97 28.07 -26.85
CA ALA A 81 27.38 28.15 -26.48
C ALA A 81 27.75 27.14 -25.40
N CYS A 82 29.02 26.72 -25.37
CA CYS A 82 29.54 25.83 -24.33
C CYS A 82 30.96 26.23 -23.96
N VAL A 83 31.23 26.34 -22.66
CA VAL A 83 32.56 26.45 -22.08
C VAL A 83 32.89 25.13 -21.39
N ARG A 84 34.17 24.73 -21.44
CA ARG A 84 34.64 23.52 -20.76
C ARG A 84 36.02 23.73 -20.17
N THR A 85 36.39 22.87 -19.23
CA THR A 85 37.77 22.75 -18.78
C THR A 85 38.70 22.46 -19.97
N ALA A 86 39.85 23.14 -20.03
CA ALA A 86 40.87 22.92 -21.05
C ALA A 86 41.53 21.54 -20.85
N LYS A 87 41.94 21.26 -19.61
CA LYS A 87 42.47 19.97 -19.16
C LYS A 87 41.38 18.91 -19.03
N ARG A 88 41.73 17.66 -19.37
CA ARG A 88 40.91 16.46 -19.11
C ARG A 88 41.29 15.85 -17.76
N PHE A 89 40.30 15.36 -17.04
CA PHE A 89 40.47 14.68 -15.74
C PHE A 89 40.29 13.18 -15.91
N PRO A 90 41.08 12.34 -15.23
CA PRO A 90 40.92 10.89 -15.30
C PRO A 90 39.58 10.47 -14.71
N GLY A 91 38.91 9.50 -15.31
CA GLY A 91 37.66 8.97 -14.76
C GLY A 91 37.16 7.77 -15.56
N ARG A 92 36.48 6.87 -14.86
CA ARG A 92 35.99 5.60 -15.41
C ARG A 92 34.49 5.45 -15.19
N SER A 93 33.85 4.58 -15.95
CA SER A 93 32.41 4.31 -15.76
C SER A 93 32.11 3.92 -14.31
N GLY A 94 31.04 4.48 -13.75
CA GLY A 94 30.60 4.28 -12.37
C GLY A 94 31.24 5.23 -11.35
N ASP A 95 32.29 5.98 -11.71
CA ASP A 95 32.77 7.08 -10.85
C ASP A 95 31.69 8.15 -10.73
N ARG A 96 31.61 8.78 -9.56
CA ARG A 96 30.62 9.83 -9.26
C ARG A 96 31.32 11.16 -9.07
N LEU A 97 30.77 12.20 -9.70
CA LEU A 97 31.25 13.56 -9.56
C LEU A 97 30.22 14.40 -8.82
N ARG A 98 30.68 15.16 -7.83
CA ARG A 98 29.92 16.24 -7.21
C ARG A 98 30.50 17.56 -7.71
N ILE A 99 29.74 18.31 -8.49
CA ILE A 99 30.15 19.56 -9.12
C ILE A 99 29.44 20.71 -8.40
N GLN A 100 30.14 21.45 -7.55
CA GLN A 100 29.62 22.67 -6.93
C GLN A 100 30.05 23.89 -7.75
N PHE A 101 29.17 24.87 -7.89
CA PHE A 101 29.50 26.15 -8.54
C PHE A 101 28.50 27.24 -8.14
N ARG A 102 28.78 28.49 -8.51
CA ARG A 102 27.84 29.60 -8.46
C ARG A 102 27.56 30.11 -9.85
N ALA A 103 26.30 30.44 -10.16
CA ALA A 103 25.92 30.97 -11.45
C ALA A 103 24.88 32.10 -11.33
N ARG A 104 24.84 32.97 -12.34
CA ARG A 104 23.78 33.95 -12.60
C ARG A 104 23.67 34.21 -14.10
N GLY A 105 22.55 34.74 -14.58
CA GLY A 105 22.38 35.07 -15.99
C GLY A 105 20.93 35.03 -16.45
N VAL A 106 20.74 34.76 -17.74
CA VAL A 106 19.43 34.75 -18.39
C VAL A 106 19.19 33.39 -19.05
N GLY A 107 18.07 32.76 -18.70
CA GLY A 107 17.66 31.48 -19.28
C GLY A 107 18.11 30.29 -18.45
N GLN A 108 18.59 29.23 -19.10
CA GLN A 108 18.95 27.97 -18.46
C GLN A 108 20.38 27.56 -18.81
N LEU A 109 21.19 27.35 -17.78
CA LEU A 109 22.50 26.74 -17.84
C LEU A 109 22.36 25.22 -17.88
N ARG A 110 23.26 24.52 -18.56
CA ARG A 110 23.30 23.07 -18.66
C ARG A 110 24.68 22.56 -18.32
N VAL A 111 24.80 21.76 -17.27
CA VAL A 111 26.04 21.14 -16.81
C VAL A 111 26.17 19.77 -17.47
N GLY A 112 27.33 19.46 -18.04
CA GLY A 112 27.56 18.20 -18.73
C GLY A 112 29.01 17.76 -18.64
N LEU A 113 29.25 16.50 -19.00
CA LEU A 113 30.57 15.90 -19.09
C LEU A 113 30.85 15.50 -20.53
N TYR A 114 32.06 15.76 -20.99
CA TYR A 114 32.56 15.29 -22.29
C TYR A 114 33.54 14.15 -22.08
N TYR A 115 33.15 12.95 -22.47
CA TYR A 115 33.94 11.73 -22.27
C TYR A 115 34.96 11.52 -23.37
N HIS A 116 36.10 10.97 -22.98
CA HIS A 116 37.20 10.62 -23.86
C HIS A 116 37.67 9.19 -23.61
N THR A 117 38.09 8.53 -24.69
CA THR A 117 38.72 7.21 -24.62
C THR A 117 40.17 7.34 -24.13
N GLU A 118 40.83 6.23 -23.79
CA GLU A 118 42.26 6.21 -23.44
C GLU A 118 43.16 6.85 -24.50
N ARG A 119 42.79 6.75 -25.78
CA ARG A 119 43.50 7.39 -26.91
C ARG A 119 43.23 8.88 -27.03
N GLY A 120 42.37 9.43 -26.17
CA GLY A 120 42.00 10.84 -26.15
C GLY A 120 40.99 11.24 -27.23
N GLU A 121 40.40 10.27 -27.93
CA GLU A 121 39.33 10.48 -28.90
C GLU A 121 38.05 10.90 -28.16
N TRP A 122 37.19 11.69 -28.81
CA TRP A 122 35.86 11.96 -28.28
C TRP A 122 35.03 10.69 -28.25
N ASN A 123 34.39 10.42 -27.13
CA ASN A 123 33.60 9.21 -26.93
C ASN A 123 32.10 9.51 -26.99
N GLN A 124 31.63 10.28 -26.01
CA GLN A 124 30.23 10.68 -25.89
C GLN A 124 30.14 11.89 -24.95
N THR A 125 29.05 12.64 -25.06
CA THR A 125 28.66 13.67 -24.09
C THR A 125 27.61 13.10 -23.16
N SER A 126 27.73 13.36 -21.85
CA SER A 126 26.71 12.97 -20.88
C SER A 126 25.35 13.60 -21.20
N ALA A 127 24.29 13.07 -20.59
CA ALA A 127 23.08 13.86 -20.44
C ALA A 127 23.43 15.17 -19.70
N PHE A 128 22.81 16.27 -20.12
CA PHE A 128 23.02 17.56 -19.49
C PHE A 128 22.06 17.73 -18.31
N HIS A 129 22.57 18.21 -17.18
CA HIS A 129 21.76 18.62 -16.04
C HIS A 129 21.38 20.11 -16.16
N PRO A 130 20.09 20.45 -16.30
CA PRO A 130 19.65 21.83 -16.42
C PRO A 130 19.71 22.57 -15.09
N VAL A 131 20.02 23.86 -15.13
CA VAL A 131 20.04 24.79 -13.99
C VAL A 131 19.46 26.12 -14.45
N ASP A 132 18.32 26.50 -13.90
CA ASP A 132 17.71 27.80 -14.23
C ASP A 132 18.50 28.95 -13.63
N LEU A 133 18.73 29.98 -14.44
CA LEU A 133 19.52 31.14 -14.04
C LEU A 133 18.63 32.29 -13.58
N ARG A 134 19.10 33.02 -12.57
CA ARG A 134 18.54 34.30 -12.12
C ARG A 134 19.55 35.43 -12.27
N SER A 135 19.08 36.67 -12.15
CA SER A 135 19.94 37.87 -12.12
C SER A 135 20.88 37.89 -10.92
N GLU A 136 20.47 37.29 -9.81
CA GLU A 136 21.29 37.15 -8.60
C GLU A 136 22.20 35.92 -8.67
N TRP A 137 23.33 35.97 -7.97
CA TRP A 137 24.20 34.81 -7.81
C TRP A 137 23.55 33.72 -6.98
N GLN A 138 23.45 32.52 -7.55
CA GLN A 138 22.95 31.32 -6.88
C GLN A 138 24.05 30.27 -6.76
N SER A 139 24.01 29.48 -5.70
CA SER A 139 24.91 28.33 -5.51
C SER A 139 24.21 27.06 -5.96
N HIS A 140 24.92 26.23 -6.72
CA HIS A 140 24.45 24.98 -7.27
C HIS A 140 25.41 23.86 -6.92
N VAL A 141 24.86 22.66 -6.78
CA VAL A 141 25.58 21.39 -6.74
C VAL A 141 24.90 20.52 -7.78
N VAL A 142 25.69 19.80 -8.57
CA VAL A 142 25.21 18.82 -9.54
C VAL A 142 25.99 17.55 -9.34
N THR A 143 25.29 16.44 -9.10
CA THR A 143 25.91 15.11 -9.06
C THR A 143 25.77 14.41 -10.41
N MET A 144 26.89 13.92 -10.96
CA MET A 144 26.92 13.23 -12.26
C MET A 144 27.69 11.92 -12.16
N GLU A 145 27.16 10.85 -12.73
CA GLU A 145 27.86 9.58 -12.85
C GLU A 145 28.56 9.48 -14.22
N LEU A 146 29.81 9.03 -14.22
CA LEU A 146 30.53 8.76 -15.47
C LEU A 146 29.98 7.50 -16.11
N GLY A 147 29.69 7.59 -17.40
CA GLY A 147 29.33 6.44 -18.22
C GLY A 147 30.37 6.11 -19.28
N ASN A 148 30.21 4.96 -19.92
CA ASN A 148 30.92 4.64 -21.16
C ASN A 148 30.15 5.20 -22.36
N GLY A 149 30.88 5.71 -23.36
CA GLY A 149 30.31 6.05 -24.65
C GLY A 149 30.30 4.89 -25.64
N THR A 150 29.93 5.19 -26.90
CA THR A 150 29.75 4.17 -27.94
C THR A 150 31.03 3.81 -28.70
N THR A 151 32.11 4.57 -28.54
CA THR A 151 33.37 4.37 -29.29
C THR A 151 34.44 3.65 -28.47
N GLY A 152 34.37 3.70 -27.15
CA GLY A 152 35.25 2.94 -26.24
C GLY A 152 34.95 3.18 -24.76
N GLU A 153 35.76 2.64 -23.85
CA GLU A 153 35.65 2.96 -22.42
C GLU A 153 36.04 4.40 -22.14
N THR A 154 35.33 5.03 -21.21
CA THR A 154 35.70 6.35 -20.71
C THR A 154 36.92 6.22 -19.80
N SER A 155 37.98 6.96 -20.14
CA SER A 155 39.22 7.05 -19.35
C SER A 155 39.43 8.44 -18.76
N SER A 156 38.82 9.45 -19.38
CA SER A 156 38.92 10.84 -18.96
C SER A 156 37.72 11.65 -19.41
N PHE A 157 37.52 12.80 -18.79
CA PHE A 157 36.42 13.70 -19.09
C PHE A 157 36.80 15.17 -18.99
N ASN A 158 36.02 16.03 -19.62
CA ASN A 158 35.97 17.47 -19.34
C ASN A 158 34.65 17.80 -18.65
N CYS A 159 34.67 18.79 -17.75
CA CYS A 159 33.45 19.40 -17.21
C CYS A 159 33.03 20.57 -18.12
N CYS A 160 31.76 20.62 -18.47
CA CYS A 160 31.21 21.54 -19.45
C CYS A 160 29.99 22.27 -18.90
N PHE A 161 29.87 23.56 -19.22
CA PHE A 161 28.72 24.40 -18.96
C PHE A 161 28.22 24.97 -20.29
N SER A 162 26.94 24.83 -20.58
CA SER A 162 26.36 25.23 -21.88
C SER A 162 25.03 25.96 -21.75
N ILE A 163 24.70 26.78 -22.73
CA ILE A 163 23.47 27.57 -22.81
C ILE A 163 22.89 27.52 -24.22
N LYS A 164 21.61 27.85 -24.40
CA LYS A 164 20.96 27.94 -25.72
C LYS A 164 21.21 29.31 -26.38
N ARG A 165 20.85 29.41 -27.66
CA ARG A 165 20.93 30.66 -28.44
C ARG A 165 20.20 31.80 -27.72
N GLY A 166 20.85 32.96 -27.66
CA GLY A 166 20.30 34.19 -27.07
C GLY A 166 20.39 34.29 -25.55
N MET A 167 20.97 33.29 -24.87
CA MET A 167 21.18 33.29 -23.42
C MET A 167 22.58 33.81 -23.05
N GLU A 168 22.79 34.11 -21.78
CA GLU A 168 24.09 34.46 -21.21
C GLU A 168 24.20 33.99 -19.76
N PHE A 169 25.42 33.74 -19.29
CA PHE A 169 25.67 33.40 -17.90
C PHE A 169 27.03 33.88 -17.40
N GLU A 170 27.11 34.07 -16.08
CA GLU A 170 28.35 34.18 -15.34
C GLU A 170 28.50 32.98 -14.40
N LEU A 171 29.73 32.47 -14.25
CA LEU A 171 30.08 31.29 -13.46
C LEU A 171 31.25 31.61 -12.51
N ALA A 172 31.13 31.22 -11.25
CA ALA A 172 32.11 31.44 -10.19
C ALA A 172 32.25 30.21 -9.29
N SER A 173 33.37 30.10 -8.56
CA SER A 173 33.56 29.16 -7.45
C SER A 173 33.28 27.69 -7.79
N VAL A 174 33.78 27.21 -8.93
CA VAL A 174 33.59 25.82 -9.37
C VAL A 174 34.48 24.87 -8.55
N LYS A 175 33.92 23.81 -7.99
CA LYS A 175 34.64 22.71 -7.32
C LYS A 175 34.11 21.38 -7.79
N ILE A 176 34.99 20.39 -7.97
CA ILE A 176 34.60 19.06 -8.43
C ILE A 176 35.26 18.03 -7.53
N TRP A 177 34.46 17.23 -6.83
CA TRP A 177 34.94 16.06 -6.12
C TRP A 177 34.64 14.82 -6.95
N GLN A 178 35.61 13.92 -7.05
CA GLN A 178 35.46 12.63 -7.70
C GLN A 178 35.54 11.51 -6.67
N GLU A 179 34.51 10.68 -6.64
CA GLU A 179 34.47 9.44 -5.89
C GLU A 179 34.63 8.26 -6.86
N SER A 180 35.54 7.33 -6.56
CA SER A 180 35.70 6.15 -7.39
C SER A 180 34.58 5.15 -7.14
N GLY A 181 33.87 4.77 -8.19
CA GLY A 181 32.78 3.81 -8.08
C GLY A 181 33.27 2.37 -7.97
N ALA A 182 32.73 1.59 -7.03
CA ALA A 182 33.01 0.15 -6.95
C ALA A 182 32.36 -0.65 -8.10
N ILE A 183 31.25 -0.14 -8.66
CA ILE A 183 30.44 -0.79 -9.69
C ILE A 183 30.76 -0.19 -11.07
N ARG A 184 31.10 -1.04 -12.05
CA ARG A 184 31.57 -0.66 -13.40
C ARG A 184 30.57 -1.06 -14.49
N GLY A 185 30.57 -0.31 -15.61
CA GLY A 185 29.68 -0.54 -16.74
C GLY A 185 28.27 0.03 -16.55
N ASN A 186 27.50 0.11 -17.63
CA ASN A 186 26.20 0.79 -17.66
C ASN A 186 25.10 -0.02 -18.37
N LEU A 187 25.39 -1.24 -18.82
CA LEU A 187 24.44 -2.06 -19.57
C LEU A 187 23.46 -2.75 -18.64
N ASN A 188 22.17 -2.65 -18.96
CA ASN A 188 21.14 -3.40 -18.25
C ASN A 188 21.19 -4.89 -18.62
N LEU A 189 20.72 -5.73 -17.72
CA LEU A 189 20.52 -7.16 -17.98
C LEU A 189 19.44 -7.40 -19.05
N PRO A 190 19.44 -8.56 -19.74
CA PRO A 190 18.35 -8.90 -20.64
C PRO A 190 17.06 -9.14 -19.84
N GLY A 191 15.95 -8.63 -20.36
CA GLY A 191 14.61 -8.80 -19.76
C GLY A 191 14.00 -10.19 -19.95
N GLU A 192 14.60 -11.02 -20.81
CA GLU A 192 14.17 -12.40 -21.06
C GLU A 192 15.38 -13.35 -21.01
N TRP A 193 15.17 -14.53 -20.43
CA TRP A 193 16.17 -15.58 -20.28
C TRP A 193 15.65 -16.89 -20.86
N THR A 194 16.54 -17.67 -21.46
CA THR A 194 16.23 -19.05 -21.87
C THR A 194 16.65 -20.00 -20.77
N VAL A 195 15.68 -20.72 -20.19
CA VAL A 195 15.88 -21.65 -19.08
C VAL A 195 15.72 -23.10 -19.54
N PHE A 196 16.64 -23.95 -19.10
CA PHE A 196 16.67 -25.39 -19.33
C PHE A 196 16.53 -26.09 -17.98
N ALA A 197 15.37 -26.69 -17.77
CA ALA A 197 15.05 -27.38 -16.52
C ALA A 197 13.98 -28.48 -16.75
N PRO A 198 14.01 -29.57 -15.96
CA PRO A 198 15.09 -29.93 -15.06
C PRO A 198 16.31 -30.44 -15.85
N VAL A 199 17.49 -30.24 -15.28
CA VAL A 199 18.78 -30.72 -15.82
C VAL A 199 19.57 -31.41 -14.72
N ASP A 200 20.50 -32.29 -15.09
CA ASP A 200 21.37 -32.94 -14.11
C ASP A 200 22.19 -31.89 -13.35
N ARG A 201 22.09 -31.90 -12.02
CA ARG A 201 22.84 -30.99 -11.14
C ARG A 201 24.35 -31.15 -11.24
N LEU A 202 24.81 -32.32 -11.68
CA LEU A 202 26.23 -32.63 -11.90
C LEU A 202 26.69 -32.31 -13.33
N LEU A 203 25.82 -31.74 -14.18
CA LEU A 203 26.18 -31.35 -15.53
C LEU A 203 27.30 -30.30 -15.51
N GLN A 204 28.42 -30.67 -16.13
CA GLN A 204 29.62 -29.85 -16.30
C GLN A 204 29.88 -29.67 -17.81
N PRO A 205 29.27 -28.67 -18.46
CA PRO A 205 29.44 -28.43 -19.88
C PRO A 205 30.85 -27.92 -20.20
N ALA A 206 31.34 -28.18 -21.42
CA ALA A 206 32.57 -27.55 -21.88
C ALA A 206 32.35 -26.05 -22.10
N ALA A 207 33.39 -25.23 -21.88
CA ALA A 207 33.29 -23.77 -22.04
C ALA A 207 32.78 -23.34 -23.43
N ALA A 208 33.09 -24.11 -24.47
CA ALA A 208 32.63 -23.87 -25.83
C ALA A 208 31.09 -23.96 -25.98
N GLU A 209 30.44 -24.79 -25.17
CA GLU A 209 28.96 -24.95 -25.18
C GLU A 209 28.25 -23.75 -24.55
N LEU A 210 28.96 -22.97 -23.73
CA LEU A 210 28.42 -21.77 -23.06
C LEU A 210 28.63 -20.48 -23.86
N LEU A 211 29.10 -20.57 -25.12
CA LEU A 211 29.31 -19.43 -26.01
C LEU A 211 28.08 -19.05 -26.83
N THR A 212 27.02 -19.87 -26.78
CA THR A 212 25.77 -19.67 -27.53
C THR A 212 24.58 -20.13 -26.71
N ILE A 213 23.38 -19.59 -26.98
CA ILE A 213 22.12 -20.13 -26.44
C ILE A 213 21.66 -21.29 -27.34
N PRO A 214 21.66 -22.54 -26.86
CA PRO A 214 21.28 -23.70 -27.66
C PRO A 214 19.76 -23.87 -27.71
N ALA A 215 19.24 -24.72 -28.62
CA ALA A 215 17.82 -25.08 -28.61
C ALA A 215 17.50 -26.15 -27.54
N ASN A 216 18.47 -26.99 -27.20
CA ASN A 216 18.40 -27.99 -26.13
C ASN A 216 19.71 -27.98 -25.35
N PHE A 217 19.63 -28.15 -24.03
CA PHE A 217 20.79 -28.20 -23.15
C PHE A 217 20.54 -29.17 -21.99
N GLY A 218 21.53 -30.02 -21.68
CA GLY A 218 21.40 -30.99 -20.59
C GLY A 218 20.23 -31.97 -20.73
N GLY A 219 19.71 -32.17 -21.94
CA GLY A 219 18.53 -33.01 -22.22
C GLY A 219 17.18 -32.30 -22.11
N ALA A 220 17.16 -31.00 -21.76
CA ALA A 220 15.94 -30.18 -21.70
C ALA A 220 15.85 -29.23 -22.90
N ALA A 221 14.61 -28.90 -23.30
CA ALA A 221 14.33 -27.85 -24.29
C ALA A 221 14.30 -26.47 -23.62
N GLY A 222 14.72 -25.43 -24.34
CA GLY A 222 14.74 -24.07 -23.81
C GLY A 222 13.35 -23.47 -23.65
N GLN A 223 13.11 -22.81 -22.51
CA GLN A 223 11.88 -22.09 -22.21
C GLN A 223 12.20 -20.63 -21.92
N THR A 224 11.49 -19.70 -22.57
CA THR A 224 11.66 -18.26 -22.31
C THR A 224 10.98 -17.90 -21.00
N VAL A 225 11.73 -17.26 -20.10
CA VAL A 225 11.26 -16.76 -18.81
C VAL A 225 11.53 -15.26 -18.74
N THR A 226 10.53 -14.50 -18.32
CA THR A 226 10.65 -13.06 -18.11
C THR A 226 11.37 -12.78 -16.80
N PHE A 227 12.30 -11.83 -16.86
CA PHE A 227 13.04 -11.33 -15.71
C PHE A 227 12.29 -10.15 -15.09
N HIS A 228 11.84 -10.27 -13.84
CA HIS A 228 11.09 -9.23 -13.14
C HIS A 228 11.71 -8.99 -11.76
N ASP A 229 11.94 -7.73 -11.40
CA ASP A 229 12.40 -7.31 -10.07
C ASP A 229 13.61 -8.12 -9.60
N HIS A 230 14.59 -8.19 -10.49
CA HIS A 230 15.86 -8.87 -10.30
C HIS A 230 15.77 -10.39 -10.08
N THR A 231 14.61 -11.01 -10.33
CA THR A 231 14.26 -12.35 -9.88
C THR A 231 13.82 -13.26 -11.04
N ILE A 232 14.25 -14.53 -10.99
CA ILE A 232 13.74 -15.63 -11.81
C ILE A 232 13.25 -16.74 -10.86
N ASP A 233 11.96 -17.04 -10.92
CA ASP A 233 11.40 -18.21 -10.24
C ASP A 233 11.53 -19.45 -11.10
N LEU A 234 12.39 -20.38 -10.66
CA LEU A 234 12.62 -21.64 -11.35
C LEU A 234 11.63 -22.73 -10.92
N ALA A 235 10.83 -22.52 -9.86
CA ALA A 235 9.94 -23.54 -9.31
C ALA A 235 8.99 -24.15 -10.37
N PRO A 236 8.36 -23.37 -11.29
CA PRO A 236 7.51 -23.95 -12.33
C PRO A 236 8.25 -24.92 -13.27
N LEU A 237 9.57 -24.74 -13.43
CA LEU A 237 10.38 -25.44 -14.42
C LEU A 237 11.15 -26.62 -13.84
N VAL A 238 11.47 -26.60 -12.55
CA VAL A 238 12.15 -27.72 -11.86
C VAL A 238 11.18 -28.67 -11.13
N GLY A 239 9.88 -28.43 -11.23
CA GLY A 239 8.85 -29.24 -10.59
C GLY A 239 8.62 -28.89 -9.11
N GLY A 240 8.55 -27.60 -8.80
CA GLY A 240 8.31 -27.02 -7.46
C GLY A 240 9.59 -26.75 -6.64
N PRO A 241 9.47 -26.14 -5.45
CA PRO A 241 10.61 -25.96 -4.53
C PRO A 241 11.17 -27.32 -4.06
N GLY A 242 12.43 -27.34 -3.60
CA GLY A 242 13.06 -28.55 -3.06
C GLY A 242 14.57 -28.61 -3.28
N LYS A 243 15.27 -29.36 -2.44
CA LYS A 243 16.74 -29.45 -2.47
C LYS A 243 17.27 -30.12 -3.73
N GLU A 244 18.41 -29.63 -4.21
CA GLU A 244 19.24 -30.25 -5.22
C GLU A 244 18.61 -30.39 -6.62
N LYS A 245 17.52 -29.66 -6.90
CA LYS A 245 17.00 -29.52 -8.26
C LYS A 245 17.87 -28.53 -9.02
N SER A 246 17.97 -28.67 -10.33
CA SER A 246 18.87 -27.83 -11.11
C SER A 246 18.24 -27.29 -12.39
N ALA A 247 18.63 -26.07 -12.72
CA ALA A 247 18.33 -25.39 -13.95
C ALA A 247 19.62 -24.77 -14.52
N TRP A 248 19.68 -24.68 -15.84
CA TRP A 248 20.64 -23.86 -16.56
C TRP A 248 19.92 -22.71 -17.24
N LEU A 249 20.42 -21.49 -17.07
CA LEU A 249 19.83 -20.27 -17.62
C LEU A 249 20.81 -19.61 -18.57
N PHE A 250 20.31 -19.03 -19.65
CA PHE A 250 21.10 -18.29 -20.63
C PHE A 250 20.46 -16.95 -20.96
N GLY A 251 21.28 -15.90 -20.97
CA GLY A 251 20.89 -14.54 -21.32
C GLY A 251 21.90 -13.95 -22.30
N GLU A 252 21.43 -13.09 -23.19
CA GLU A 252 22.28 -12.43 -24.19
C GLU A 252 22.41 -10.93 -23.89
N LEU A 253 23.65 -10.46 -23.84
CA LEU A 253 24.00 -9.04 -23.72
C LEU A 253 24.71 -8.59 -24.99
N ASN A 254 24.24 -7.51 -25.60
CA ASN A 254 24.95 -6.89 -26.72
C ASN A 254 25.63 -5.60 -26.25
N SER A 255 26.96 -5.61 -26.19
CA SER A 255 27.75 -4.46 -25.76
C SER A 255 28.26 -3.67 -26.98
N PRO A 256 28.07 -2.36 -27.07
CA PRO A 256 28.59 -1.56 -28.19
C PRO A 256 30.13 -1.49 -28.21
N ILE A 257 30.77 -1.75 -27.07
CA ILE A 257 32.21 -1.65 -26.85
C ILE A 257 32.71 -2.83 -26.01
N GLU A 258 34.02 -3.05 -26.00
CA GLU A 258 34.63 -3.88 -24.96
C GLU A 258 34.78 -3.04 -23.69
N CYS A 259 34.29 -3.52 -22.54
CA CYS A 259 34.31 -2.74 -21.30
C CYS A 259 34.18 -3.55 -20.01
N ASP A 260 34.57 -2.96 -18.88
CA ASP A 260 34.30 -3.51 -17.56
C ASP A 260 32.80 -3.52 -17.24
N TYR A 261 32.36 -4.58 -16.57
CA TYR A 261 30.96 -4.83 -16.23
C TYR A 261 30.87 -5.51 -14.87
N THR A 262 30.17 -4.88 -13.92
CA THR A 262 29.92 -5.45 -12.61
C THR A 262 28.56 -6.14 -12.56
N LEU A 263 28.56 -7.37 -12.08
CA LEU A 263 27.39 -8.23 -11.98
C LEU A 263 27.25 -8.73 -10.55
N GLY A 264 26.03 -8.77 -10.05
CA GLY A 264 25.66 -9.35 -8.78
C GLY A 264 24.73 -10.54 -8.99
N ALA A 265 24.83 -11.54 -8.13
CA ALA A 265 23.95 -12.71 -8.17
C ALA A 265 23.67 -13.27 -6.78
N ALA A 266 22.56 -13.97 -6.66
CA ALA A 266 22.26 -14.87 -5.54
C ALA A 266 21.29 -15.97 -5.97
N ALA A 267 21.23 -17.03 -5.17
CA ALA A 267 20.24 -18.08 -5.33
C ALA A 267 19.79 -18.58 -3.95
N ASP A 268 18.75 -19.40 -3.91
CA ASP A 268 18.32 -20.08 -2.68
C ASP A 268 19.49 -20.78 -1.97
N TRP A 269 20.39 -21.41 -2.74
CA TRP A 269 21.61 -21.97 -2.17
C TRP A 269 22.81 -21.97 -3.10
N TRP A 270 22.84 -22.82 -4.13
CA TRP A 270 24.04 -22.98 -4.95
C TRP A 270 23.85 -22.39 -6.34
N MET A 271 24.89 -21.72 -6.84
CA MET A 271 24.94 -21.22 -8.20
C MET A 271 26.36 -21.14 -8.74
N GLU A 272 26.45 -21.19 -10.06
CA GLU A 272 27.62 -20.79 -10.83
C GLU A 272 27.14 -19.82 -11.91
N VAL A 273 27.85 -18.71 -12.10
CA VAL A 273 27.56 -17.75 -13.18
C VAL A 273 28.78 -17.65 -14.09
N TYR A 274 28.53 -17.59 -15.39
CA TYR A 274 29.52 -17.60 -16.46
C TYR A 274 29.27 -16.41 -17.40
N LEU A 275 30.36 -15.85 -17.92
CA LEU A 275 30.33 -14.90 -19.03
C LEU A 275 31.22 -15.43 -20.15
N ASN A 276 30.65 -15.63 -21.34
CA ASN A 276 31.35 -16.15 -22.53
C ASN A 276 32.16 -17.43 -22.21
N GLY A 277 31.52 -18.37 -21.49
CA GLY A 277 32.13 -19.64 -21.07
C GLY A 277 33.16 -19.56 -19.95
N LYS A 278 33.52 -18.35 -19.47
CA LYS A 278 34.38 -18.18 -18.29
C LYS A 278 33.51 -18.08 -17.03
N LYS A 279 33.77 -18.91 -16.03
CA LYS A 279 33.12 -18.83 -14.72
C LYS A 279 33.53 -17.54 -14.00
N ILE A 280 32.56 -16.78 -13.50
CA ILE A 280 32.75 -15.49 -12.81
C ILE A 280 32.19 -15.49 -11.38
N ILE A 281 31.21 -16.33 -11.06
CA ILE A 281 30.73 -16.56 -9.69
C ILE A 281 30.60 -18.07 -9.48
N ASP A 282 30.98 -18.57 -8.30
CA ASP A 282 30.89 -19.98 -7.93
C ASP A 282 30.61 -20.10 -6.43
N THR A 283 29.44 -20.64 -6.09
CA THR A 283 29.06 -20.90 -4.70
C THR A 283 28.92 -22.39 -4.41
N MET A 284 29.36 -23.29 -5.29
CA MET A 284 29.05 -24.73 -5.20
C MET A 284 29.61 -25.41 -3.95
N ASP A 285 30.73 -24.92 -3.40
CA ASP A 285 31.38 -25.51 -2.22
C ASP A 285 30.74 -25.11 -0.89
N LYS A 286 30.14 -23.91 -0.80
CA LYS A 286 29.66 -23.34 0.47
C LYS A 286 28.16 -23.03 0.47
N GLY A 287 27.58 -22.80 -0.70
CA GLY A 287 26.26 -22.22 -0.86
C GLY A 287 26.31 -20.69 -0.83
N ASN A 288 25.13 -20.08 -0.83
CA ASN A 288 24.99 -18.63 -0.92
C ASN A 288 25.58 -17.91 0.31
N ASP A 289 25.69 -18.59 1.46
CA ASP A 289 26.26 -18.16 2.76
C ASP A 289 25.66 -16.86 3.37
N LYS A 290 24.80 -16.15 2.64
CA LYS A 290 24.17 -14.88 2.98
C LYS A 290 22.64 -14.97 2.81
N SER A 291 21.87 -14.45 3.76
CA SER A 291 20.41 -14.51 3.81
C SER A 291 19.82 -13.16 4.29
N PRO A 292 18.70 -12.67 3.71
CA PRO A 292 18.03 -13.20 2.52
C PRO A 292 18.94 -13.18 1.28
N TYR A 293 18.60 -13.97 0.24
CA TYR A 293 19.34 -13.89 -1.02
C TYR A 293 18.97 -12.56 -1.71
N ALA A 294 19.96 -11.72 -1.99
CA ALA A 294 19.82 -10.42 -2.65
C ALA A 294 20.89 -10.28 -3.74
N ILE A 295 20.66 -9.40 -4.70
CA ILE A 295 21.55 -9.27 -5.87
C ILE A 295 22.99 -8.86 -5.54
N ASP A 296 23.28 -8.30 -4.37
CA ASP A 296 24.63 -7.98 -3.90
C ASP A 296 25.29 -9.06 -3.02
N ASN A 297 24.67 -10.23 -2.84
CA ASN A 297 25.29 -11.30 -2.04
C ASN A 297 26.64 -11.72 -2.63
N HIS A 298 26.73 -11.85 -3.95
CA HIS A 298 27.97 -12.17 -4.67
C HIS A 298 28.16 -11.20 -5.85
N VAL A 299 29.06 -10.22 -5.67
CA VAL A 299 29.36 -9.20 -6.68
C VAL A 299 30.72 -9.45 -7.31
N VAL A 300 30.80 -9.41 -8.64
CA VAL A 300 32.04 -9.55 -9.41
C VAL A 300 32.13 -8.52 -10.51
N THR A 301 33.31 -7.96 -10.73
CA THR A 301 33.61 -7.14 -11.92
C THR A 301 34.34 -8.01 -12.96
N THR A 302 33.79 -8.06 -14.16
CA THR A 302 34.30 -8.81 -15.31
C THR A 302 34.39 -7.90 -16.54
N ARG A 303 34.70 -8.44 -17.72
CA ARG A 303 34.90 -7.68 -18.96
C ARG A 303 34.02 -8.22 -20.09
N LEU A 304 33.14 -7.37 -20.63
CA LEU A 304 32.34 -7.65 -21.81
C LEU A 304 33.17 -7.44 -23.08
N GLN A 305 32.92 -8.27 -24.09
CA GLN A 305 33.44 -8.08 -25.44
C GLN A 305 32.55 -7.14 -26.24
N LYS A 306 33.10 -6.48 -27.26
CA LYS A 306 32.29 -5.74 -28.23
C LYS A 306 31.38 -6.72 -29.00
N GLY A 307 30.11 -6.38 -29.09
CA GLY A 307 29.07 -7.17 -29.72
C GLY A 307 28.43 -8.14 -28.73
N ARG A 308 28.17 -9.35 -29.21
CA ARG A 308 27.42 -10.37 -28.50
C ARG A 308 28.20 -10.98 -27.33
N ASN A 309 27.58 -11.05 -26.16
CA ASN A 309 28.06 -11.72 -24.96
C ASN A 309 26.97 -12.64 -24.40
N ILE A 310 27.36 -13.83 -23.96
CA ILE A 310 26.45 -14.81 -23.37
C ILE A 310 26.71 -14.91 -21.87
N LEU A 311 25.68 -14.64 -21.08
CA LEU A 311 25.62 -15.01 -19.68
C LEU A 311 24.99 -16.40 -19.58
N ALA A 312 25.60 -17.27 -18.79
CA ALA A 312 25.03 -18.56 -18.44
C ALA A 312 25.07 -18.74 -16.93
N ALA A 313 24.05 -19.35 -16.34
CA ALA A 313 24.02 -19.65 -14.91
C ALA A 313 23.58 -21.09 -14.69
N ARG A 314 24.31 -21.83 -13.84
CA ARG A 314 23.81 -23.06 -13.23
C ARG A 314 23.24 -22.70 -11.87
N VAL A 315 22.01 -23.07 -11.61
CA VAL A 315 21.39 -22.93 -10.30
C VAL A 315 21.09 -24.33 -9.78
N VAL A 316 21.46 -24.58 -8.52
CA VAL A 316 21.06 -25.79 -7.79
C VAL A 316 20.32 -25.33 -6.54
N THR A 317 19.04 -25.66 -6.48
CA THR A 317 18.11 -25.15 -5.49
C THR A 317 18.41 -25.70 -4.10
N GLY A 318 18.21 -24.86 -3.09
CA GLY A 318 18.25 -25.26 -1.69
C GLY A 318 16.90 -25.79 -1.23
N ALA A 319 16.68 -25.80 0.08
CA ALA A 319 15.45 -26.30 0.66
C ALA A 319 14.30 -25.28 0.65
N ALA A 320 14.62 -23.99 0.56
CA ALA A 320 13.70 -22.93 0.94
C ALA A 320 13.01 -22.31 -0.28
N SER A 321 13.63 -22.30 -1.45
CA SER A 321 13.01 -21.80 -2.69
C SER A 321 13.71 -22.33 -3.95
N SER A 322 13.25 -21.89 -5.12
CA SER A 322 13.93 -22.11 -6.41
C SER A 322 14.30 -20.79 -7.08
N ILE A 323 14.54 -19.77 -6.26
CA ILE A 323 14.80 -18.42 -6.75
C ILE A 323 16.26 -18.27 -7.18
N PHE A 324 16.45 -17.62 -8.32
CA PHE A 324 17.72 -17.05 -8.76
C PHE A 324 17.55 -15.54 -8.94
N MET A 325 18.47 -14.77 -8.37
CA MET A 325 18.50 -13.33 -8.48
C MET A 325 19.76 -12.87 -9.22
N LEU A 326 19.61 -11.81 -10.01
CA LEU A 326 20.71 -11.23 -10.77
C LEU A 326 20.59 -9.70 -10.84
N GLY A 327 21.70 -8.98 -10.76
CA GLY A 327 21.71 -7.52 -10.87
C GLY A 327 22.85 -7.03 -11.76
N GLY A 328 22.55 -6.19 -12.74
CA GLY A 328 23.54 -5.47 -13.52
C GLY A 328 24.07 -4.24 -12.78
N PRO A 329 25.01 -3.48 -13.39
CA PRO A 329 25.65 -2.33 -12.75
C PRO A 329 24.66 -1.27 -12.24
N ASN A 330 23.61 -0.98 -13.01
CA ASN A 330 22.63 0.03 -12.61
C ASN A 330 21.76 -0.47 -11.45
N ASP A 331 21.42 -1.76 -11.43
CA ASP A 331 20.67 -2.39 -10.34
C ASP A 331 21.48 -2.35 -9.03
N LEU A 332 22.76 -2.74 -9.11
CA LEU A 332 23.68 -2.76 -7.97
C LEU A 332 23.94 -1.40 -7.35
N ARG A 333 23.94 -0.31 -8.15
CA ARG A 333 24.08 1.06 -7.63
C ARG A 333 22.83 1.55 -6.88
N ASN A 334 21.71 0.82 -7.02
CA ASN A 334 20.39 1.19 -6.52
C ASN A 334 19.87 0.29 -5.39
N ILE A 335 20.62 -0.72 -4.94
CA ILE A 335 20.26 -1.58 -3.78
C ILE A 335 20.25 -0.73 -2.51
N ARG A 336 19.07 -0.53 -1.89
CA ARG A 336 18.92 0.30 -0.68
C ARG A 336 17.77 -0.17 0.22
N SER A 337 18.04 -0.25 1.53
CA SER A 337 17.06 -0.52 2.60
C SER A 337 16.22 0.72 2.90
N SER A 338 14.90 0.60 3.00
CA SER A 338 14.03 1.73 3.39
C SER A 338 13.83 1.79 4.90
N LEU A 339 13.47 2.97 5.40
CA LEU A 339 13.15 3.19 6.81
C LEU A 339 11.69 2.85 7.09
N LYS A 340 11.47 2.12 8.18
CA LYS A 340 10.15 1.92 8.78
C LYS A 340 10.11 2.49 10.19
N ILE A 341 9.16 3.39 10.46
CA ILE A 341 8.84 3.82 11.84
C ILE A 341 8.37 2.59 12.62
N ASN A 342 9.14 2.17 13.61
CA ASN A 342 8.83 1.00 14.44
C ASN A 342 8.36 1.41 15.85
N ARG A 343 8.58 2.67 16.23
CA ARG A 343 8.12 3.23 17.51
C ARG A 343 7.78 4.70 17.36
N ILE A 344 6.53 5.08 17.64
CA ILE A 344 6.08 6.47 17.62
C ILE A 344 6.25 7.06 19.03
N ALA A 345 6.93 8.21 19.13
CA ALA A 345 7.03 9.00 20.35
C ALA A 345 5.97 10.11 20.40
N TRP A 346 5.57 10.63 19.22
CA TRP A 346 4.54 11.64 19.06
C TRP A 346 4.01 11.66 17.63
N ILE A 347 2.73 12.02 17.48
CA ILE A 347 2.06 12.21 16.20
C ILE A 347 1.12 13.41 16.27
N GLU A 348 1.07 14.19 15.20
CA GLU A 348 0.00 15.14 14.88
C GLU A 348 -0.70 14.66 13.60
N ASP A 349 -1.96 14.26 13.73
CA ASP A 349 -2.81 13.76 12.65
C ASP A 349 -3.78 14.83 12.10
N PHE A 350 -3.74 16.05 12.66
CA PHE A 350 -4.55 17.21 12.29
C PHE A 350 -6.07 16.97 12.30
N ASN A 351 -6.55 15.91 12.98
CA ASN A 351 -7.98 15.60 13.10
C ASN A 351 -8.66 16.40 14.22
N GLY A 352 -7.91 16.92 15.17
CA GLY A 352 -8.42 17.71 16.30
C GLY A 352 -8.79 19.14 15.93
N GLN A 353 -9.62 19.80 16.76
CA GLN A 353 -9.97 21.23 16.58
C GLN A 353 -8.77 22.18 16.74
N LYS A 354 -7.67 21.71 17.33
CA LYS A 354 -6.44 22.48 17.54
C LYS A 354 -5.22 21.57 17.43
N PRO A 355 -4.21 21.94 16.62
CA PRO A 355 -2.97 21.17 16.54
C PRO A 355 -2.21 21.19 17.88
N SER A 356 -1.61 20.05 18.22
CA SER A 356 -0.66 19.88 19.32
C SER A 356 0.71 20.48 19.02
N CYS A 357 1.09 20.63 17.75
CA CYS A 357 2.27 21.36 17.33
C CYS A 357 2.08 22.89 17.46
N ARG A 358 3.16 23.61 17.78
CA ARG A 358 3.19 25.09 17.74
C ARG A 358 3.62 25.57 16.36
N SER A 359 2.98 26.61 15.83
CA SER A 359 3.40 27.23 14.57
C SER A 359 3.52 28.75 14.67
N SER A 360 4.43 29.35 13.89
CA SER A 360 4.58 30.81 13.82
C SER A 360 3.40 31.50 13.13
N ALA A 361 2.64 30.76 12.32
CA ALA A 361 1.35 31.15 11.78
C ALA A 361 0.37 29.97 11.92
N PRO A 362 -0.89 30.20 12.36
CA PRO A 362 -1.86 29.12 12.52
C PRO A 362 -2.19 28.49 11.16
N PRO A 363 -2.33 27.15 11.07
CA PRO A 363 -2.80 26.51 9.84
C PRO A 363 -4.30 26.74 9.65
N GLU A 364 -4.73 26.67 8.39
CA GLU A 364 -6.11 26.31 8.07
C GLU A 364 -6.23 24.79 8.18
N LEU A 365 -7.11 24.31 9.05
CA LEU A 365 -7.42 22.89 9.16
C LEU A 365 -8.50 22.56 8.15
N ILE A 366 -8.16 21.66 7.23
CA ILE A 366 -9.07 21.18 6.19
C ILE A 366 -9.28 19.68 6.36
N GLN A 367 -10.26 19.18 5.60
CA GLN A 367 -10.49 17.77 5.40
C GLN A 367 -10.14 17.46 3.94
N GLY A 368 -9.18 16.59 3.71
CA GLY A 368 -8.70 16.25 2.37
C GLY A 368 -8.36 14.77 2.23
N ASN A 369 -8.42 14.24 1.02
CA ASN A 369 -8.08 12.83 0.81
C ASN A 369 -6.57 12.63 1.03
N PRO A 370 -6.13 11.68 1.88
CA PRO A 370 -4.72 11.49 2.15
C PRO A 370 -3.97 10.84 0.98
N THR A 371 -4.71 10.35 -0.01
CA THR A 371 -4.24 9.60 -1.17
C THR A 371 -5.24 9.77 -2.33
N PRO A 372 -4.79 10.00 -3.57
CA PRO A 372 -5.65 10.04 -4.75
C PRO A 372 -6.44 8.75 -4.88
N GLY A 373 -7.75 8.86 -5.11
CA GLY A 373 -8.64 7.69 -5.24
C GLY A 373 -9.16 7.12 -3.91
N LEU A 374 -8.62 7.53 -2.77
CA LEU A 374 -9.30 7.37 -1.48
C LEU A 374 -10.35 8.47 -1.35
N LEU A 375 -11.57 8.14 -0.92
CA LEU A 375 -12.62 9.14 -0.64
C LEU A 375 -12.70 9.50 0.85
N THR A 376 -11.84 8.90 1.71
CA THR A 376 -11.71 9.33 3.11
C THR A 376 -11.01 10.65 3.12
N VAL A 377 -11.63 11.67 3.70
CA VAL A 377 -10.91 12.87 4.09
C VAL A 377 -10.26 12.65 5.46
N THR A 378 -8.97 12.92 5.57
CA THR A 378 -8.26 13.06 6.84
C THR A 378 -8.18 14.54 7.20
N GLY A 379 -7.97 14.82 8.49
CA GLY A 379 -7.50 16.12 8.92
C GLY A 379 -6.18 16.44 8.24
N GLN A 380 -6.10 17.61 7.63
CA GLN A 380 -4.89 18.13 7.01
C GLN A 380 -4.69 19.57 7.46
N ALA A 381 -3.43 19.97 7.58
CA ALA A 381 -3.09 21.36 7.83
C ALA A 381 -2.57 22.02 6.56
N VAL A 382 -3.20 23.12 6.19
CA VAL A 382 -2.71 24.03 5.17
C VAL A 382 -1.97 25.17 5.86
N TYR A 383 -0.66 25.22 5.66
CA TYR A 383 0.15 26.33 6.12
C TYR A 383 0.39 27.30 4.97
N THR A 384 0.10 28.58 5.18
CA THR A 384 0.32 29.65 4.21
C THR A 384 1.39 30.61 4.72
N THR A 385 2.38 30.94 3.89
CA THR A 385 3.47 31.84 4.28
C THR A 385 3.08 33.31 4.21
N ALA A 386 3.48 34.10 5.21
CA ALA A 386 3.72 35.53 5.02
C ALA A 386 5.14 35.79 4.48
N ASP A 387 6.15 35.14 5.08
CA ASP A 387 7.54 35.06 4.60
C ASP A 387 8.09 33.65 4.88
N THR A 388 8.07 33.21 6.14
CA THR A 388 8.37 31.83 6.56
C THR A 388 7.43 31.37 7.67
N VAL A 389 6.96 30.11 7.58
CA VAL A 389 6.19 29.43 8.64
C VAL A 389 7.06 28.34 9.24
N THR A 390 7.21 28.38 10.56
CA THR A 390 7.90 27.34 11.34
C THR A 390 6.88 26.56 12.16
N ILE A 391 6.94 25.23 12.08
CA ILE A 391 6.07 24.30 12.79
C ILE A 391 6.96 23.46 13.70
N THR A 392 6.68 23.47 14.99
CA THR A 392 7.49 22.83 16.03
C THR A 392 6.63 21.84 16.80
N PRO A 393 7.03 20.56 16.90
CA PRO A 393 6.36 19.60 17.76
C PRO A 393 6.53 20.00 19.25
N PRO A 394 5.76 19.39 20.18
CA PRO A 394 6.04 19.50 21.60
C PRO A 394 7.50 19.10 21.94
N GLU A 395 8.00 19.53 23.09
CA GLU A 395 9.26 18.98 23.60
C GLU A 395 9.03 17.52 23.99
N LEU A 396 9.84 16.62 23.43
CA LEU A 396 9.72 15.18 23.63
C LEU A 396 10.94 14.65 24.37
N PRO A 397 10.79 13.58 25.18
CA PRO A 397 11.92 12.88 25.76
C PRO A 397 12.86 12.37 24.65
N TRP A 398 14.15 12.70 24.77
CA TRP A 398 15.16 12.29 23.80
C TRP A 398 16.04 11.17 24.37
N ALA A 399 16.26 10.14 23.55
CA ALA A 399 17.35 9.18 23.72
C ALA A 399 17.73 8.64 22.35
N TRP A 400 19.04 8.44 22.12
CA TRP A 400 19.47 7.70 20.94
C TRP A 400 18.86 6.29 20.96
N PRO A 401 18.36 5.78 19.82
CA PRO A 401 18.00 4.38 19.68
C PRO A 401 19.20 3.45 19.95
N GLY A 402 18.95 2.15 20.16
CA GLY A 402 20.00 1.13 20.29
C GLY A 402 20.82 0.97 18.99
N ASN A 403 21.89 0.17 19.02
CA ASN A 403 22.78 0.01 17.86
C ASN A 403 22.01 -0.43 16.60
N ASP A 404 22.21 0.32 15.51
CA ASP A 404 21.64 0.22 14.16
C ASP A 404 20.24 0.82 13.92
N ASP A 405 19.54 1.27 14.98
CA ASP A 405 18.24 1.96 14.86
C ASP A 405 18.41 3.47 14.62
N PHE A 406 17.43 4.07 13.95
CA PHE A 406 17.39 5.48 13.57
C PHE A 406 16.44 6.25 14.46
N TRP A 407 16.84 7.45 14.88
CA TRP A 407 15.86 8.44 15.30
C TRP A 407 15.22 9.01 14.04
N ALA A 408 13.89 9.16 14.01
CA ALA A 408 13.19 9.54 12.79
C ALA A 408 12.15 10.65 12.99
N ALA A 409 12.05 11.51 11.97
CA ALA A 409 10.94 12.42 11.75
C ALA A 409 10.25 12.07 10.43
N SER A 410 8.93 11.98 10.46
CA SER A 410 8.11 11.64 9.30
C SER A 410 7.00 12.65 9.10
N ILE A 411 6.71 13.04 7.87
CA ILE A 411 5.56 13.90 7.53
C ILE A 411 4.95 13.43 6.22
N ARG A 412 3.62 13.39 6.16
CA ARG A 412 2.91 13.21 4.89
C ARG A 412 2.75 14.56 4.22
N ILE A 413 3.19 14.66 2.97
CA ILE A 413 3.00 15.86 2.17
C ILE A 413 1.97 15.54 1.09
N GLN A 414 0.85 16.25 1.12
CA GLN A 414 -0.23 16.11 0.15
C GLN A 414 0.06 16.90 -1.13
N GLY A 415 0.64 18.09 -0.98
CA GLY A 415 0.97 18.97 -2.10
C GLY A 415 1.45 20.36 -1.66
N PHE A 416 1.99 21.10 -2.62
CA PHE A 416 2.35 22.51 -2.48
C PHE A 416 1.23 23.38 -3.05
N GLY A 417 0.24 23.71 -2.23
CA GLY A 417 -1.04 24.30 -2.64
C GLY A 417 -2.19 23.31 -2.54
N GLN A 418 -3.39 23.80 -2.25
CA GLN A 418 -4.61 22.99 -2.18
C GLN A 418 -5.12 22.60 -3.58
N THR A 419 -4.89 23.46 -4.57
CA THR A 419 -5.24 23.24 -5.98
C THR A 419 -4.07 23.62 -6.89
N PRO A 420 -4.05 23.14 -8.16
CA PRO A 420 -3.02 23.54 -9.13
C PRO A 420 -2.85 25.06 -9.27
N GLU A 421 -3.93 25.84 -9.13
CA GLU A 421 -3.92 27.30 -9.25
C GLU A 421 -3.28 28.00 -8.04
N THR A 422 -3.21 27.32 -6.89
CA THR A 422 -2.58 27.83 -5.66
C THR A 422 -1.10 27.42 -5.52
N ARG A 423 -0.55 26.72 -6.53
CA ARG A 423 0.87 26.37 -6.56
C ARG A 423 1.71 27.63 -6.64
N ALA A 424 2.72 27.71 -5.77
CA ALA A 424 3.70 28.79 -5.76
C ALA A 424 5.10 28.23 -5.52
N ASP A 425 6.11 28.98 -5.94
CA ASP A 425 7.50 28.65 -5.68
C ASP A 425 7.76 28.66 -4.17
N ALA A 426 8.22 27.52 -3.65
CA ALA A 426 8.31 27.27 -2.23
C ALA A 426 9.49 26.37 -1.88
N ASN A 427 10.04 26.57 -0.69
CA ASN A 427 10.95 25.63 -0.05
C ASN A 427 10.30 25.11 1.24
N PHE A 428 10.12 23.81 1.34
CA PHE A 428 9.71 23.14 2.57
C PHE A 428 10.89 22.36 3.15
N ALA A 429 11.10 22.36 4.46
CA ALA A 429 12.21 21.65 5.07
C ALA A 429 11.84 20.96 6.38
N ILE A 430 12.26 19.70 6.53
CA ILE A 430 12.34 19.00 7.83
C ILE A 430 13.74 19.24 8.38
N ASN A 431 13.84 19.96 9.50
CA ASN A 431 15.09 20.31 10.14
C ASN A 431 15.27 19.54 11.44
N LEU A 432 16.39 18.84 11.57
CA LEU A 432 16.84 18.20 12.80
C LEU A 432 17.96 19.07 13.38
N THR A 433 17.66 19.73 14.50
CA THR A 433 18.58 20.66 15.16
C THR A 433 19.13 20.00 16.41
N ALA A 434 20.45 19.86 16.49
CA ALA A 434 21.12 19.35 17.68
C ALA A 434 21.25 20.43 18.75
N ASP A 435 21.41 20.01 20.01
CA ASP A 435 21.73 20.88 21.16
C ASP A 435 22.98 21.75 20.96
N ASN A 436 23.96 21.25 20.20
CA ASN A 436 25.17 21.97 19.79
C ASN A 436 24.96 22.98 18.64
N ARG A 437 23.69 23.21 18.23
CA ARG A 437 23.24 24.13 17.16
C ARG A 437 23.60 23.73 15.73
N ARG A 438 24.16 22.53 15.50
CA ARG A 438 24.30 21.98 14.15
C ARG A 438 22.94 21.52 13.63
N GLN A 439 22.76 21.60 12.32
CA GLN A 439 21.48 21.27 11.70
C GLN A 439 21.65 20.29 10.53
N LEU A 440 20.78 19.29 10.48
CA LEU A 440 20.54 18.47 9.30
C LEU A 440 19.16 18.84 8.76
N ALA A 441 19.08 19.15 7.47
CA ALA A 441 17.85 19.57 6.81
C ALA A 441 17.59 18.69 5.59
N MET A 442 16.40 18.10 5.50
CA MET A 442 15.84 17.66 4.23
C MET A 442 14.96 18.79 3.71
N ARG A 443 15.27 19.29 2.51
CA ARG A 443 14.54 20.38 1.85
C ARG A 443 13.89 19.87 0.58
N LEU A 444 12.68 20.32 0.32
CA LEU A 444 11.92 20.17 -0.90
C LEU A 444 11.78 21.53 -1.55
N GLU A 445 12.42 21.71 -2.69
CA GLU A 445 12.34 22.93 -3.50
C GLU A 445 11.31 22.69 -4.60
N HIS A 446 10.21 23.42 -4.54
CA HIS A 446 9.09 23.37 -5.47
C HIS A 446 9.07 24.62 -6.33
N GLN A 447 8.97 24.44 -7.65
CA GLN A 447 8.66 25.51 -8.59
C GLN A 447 7.27 25.25 -9.15
N ALA A 448 6.38 26.24 -9.13
CA ALA A 448 4.96 26.04 -9.45
C ALA A 448 4.69 25.49 -10.86
N ALA A 449 5.57 25.81 -11.81
CA ALA A 449 5.47 25.40 -13.21
C ALA A 449 6.19 24.07 -13.52
N SER A 450 6.82 23.43 -12.53
CA SER A 450 7.58 22.19 -12.70
C SER A 450 6.79 20.98 -12.23
N ASP A 451 6.90 19.88 -12.97
CA ASP A 451 6.42 18.56 -12.56
C ASP A 451 7.46 17.79 -11.71
N GLN A 452 8.57 18.44 -11.34
CA GLN A 452 9.63 17.91 -10.49
C GLN A 452 9.73 18.68 -9.17
N LEU A 453 9.93 17.95 -8.09
CA LEU A 453 10.34 18.43 -6.78
C LEU A 453 11.83 18.11 -6.59
N ARG A 454 12.63 19.13 -6.29
CA ARG A 454 14.05 18.92 -5.97
C ARG A 454 14.21 18.67 -4.48
N ILE A 455 14.69 17.49 -4.13
CA ILE A 455 15.00 17.07 -2.76
C ILE A 455 16.46 17.36 -2.48
N VAL A 456 16.76 17.95 -1.34
CA VAL A 456 18.12 18.29 -0.90
C VAL A 456 18.29 17.87 0.56
N ILE A 457 19.18 16.93 0.84
CA ILE A 457 19.65 16.65 2.19
C ILE A 457 20.90 17.49 2.41
N ALA A 458 20.92 18.32 3.44
CA ALA A 458 22.02 19.22 3.72
C ALA A 458 22.35 19.24 5.22
N GLN A 459 23.64 19.28 5.53
CA GLN A 459 24.13 19.56 6.86
C GLN A 459 24.61 21.01 6.89
N ASP A 460 23.97 21.84 7.70
CA ASP A 460 24.11 23.29 7.70
C ASP A 460 23.91 23.86 6.27
N GLN A 461 24.97 24.41 5.67
CA GLN A 461 24.96 24.92 4.28
C GLN A 461 25.45 23.90 3.25
N GLU A 462 26.01 22.77 3.68
CA GLU A 462 26.58 21.75 2.79
C GLU A 462 25.52 20.75 2.32
N ILE A 463 25.34 20.62 1.01
CA ILE A 463 24.42 19.64 0.41
C ILE A 463 25.06 18.25 0.43
N LEU A 464 24.56 17.34 1.24
CA LEU A 464 25.07 15.96 1.35
C LEU A 464 24.49 15.03 0.29
N ALA A 465 23.23 15.24 -0.13
CA ALA A 465 22.59 14.51 -1.21
C ALA A 465 21.52 15.36 -1.89
N GLU A 466 21.26 15.09 -3.17
CA GLU A 466 20.18 15.72 -3.92
C GLU A 466 19.54 14.69 -4.86
N GLN A 467 18.24 14.84 -5.12
CA GLN A 467 17.49 14.01 -6.05
C GLN A 467 16.26 14.75 -6.55
N GLU A 468 15.77 14.39 -7.75
CA GLU A 468 14.47 14.82 -8.24
C GLU A 468 13.41 13.75 -7.95
N LEU A 469 12.21 14.21 -7.56
CA LEU A 469 11.01 13.40 -7.39
C LEU A 469 9.90 14.00 -8.26
N LEU A 470 9.21 13.17 -9.02
CA LEU A 470 8.05 13.61 -9.77
C LEU A 470 6.98 14.12 -8.81
N TYR A 471 6.48 15.35 -9.04
CA TYR A 471 5.46 15.97 -8.21
C TYR A 471 4.20 15.11 -8.10
N GLN A 472 3.84 14.39 -9.16
CA GLN A 472 2.67 13.51 -9.22
C GLN A 472 2.74 12.31 -8.26
N LEU A 473 3.91 12.03 -7.66
CA LEU A 473 4.06 11.00 -6.62
C LEU A 473 3.61 11.50 -5.25
N LEU A 474 3.28 12.80 -5.10
CA LEU A 474 2.53 13.29 -3.95
C LEU A 474 1.04 12.92 -4.10
N PRO A 475 0.38 12.50 -3.01
CA PRO A 475 0.83 12.47 -1.62
C PRO A 475 1.86 11.38 -1.32
N ALA A 476 2.85 11.71 -0.50
CA ALA A 476 3.89 10.78 -0.08
C ALA A 476 4.26 10.97 1.40
N ASP A 477 4.62 9.86 2.06
CA ASP A 477 5.22 9.86 3.39
C ASP A 477 6.74 10.06 3.27
N PHE A 478 7.25 11.16 3.84
CA PHE A 478 8.68 11.46 3.89
C PHE A 478 9.23 11.14 5.27
N ILE A 479 10.07 10.11 5.37
CA ILE A 479 10.67 9.62 6.61
C ILE A 479 12.18 9.90 6.56
N ILE A 480 12.66 10.87 7.33
CA ILE A 480 14.10 11.09 7.52
C ILE A 480 14.55 10.48 8.85
N GLY A 481 15.55 9.62 8.79
CA GLY A 481 16.17 8.99 9.96
C GLY A 481 17.66 9.29 10.05
N VAL A 482 18.16 9.41 11.29
CA VAL A 482 19.59 9.50 11.60
C VAL A 482 19.94 8.55 12.76
N ASN A 483 21.03 7.77 12.63
CA ASN A 483 21.50 6.87 13.67
C ASN A 483 22.78 7.38 14.37
N GLN A 484 23.21 6.67 15.42
CA GLN A 484 24.40 7.03 16.21
C GLN A 484 25.71 7.02 15.42
N SER A 485 25.77 6.38 14.25
CA SER A 485 26.95 6.37 13.39
C SER A 485 26.99 7.57 12.44
N GLY A 486 25.94 8.40 12.43
CA GLY A 486 25.80 9.55 11.54
C GLY A 486 25.25 9.19 10.17
N GLU A 487 24.77 7.96 9.99
CA GLU A 487 24.06 7.55 8.79
C GLU A 487 22.72 8.28 8.71
N VAL A 488 22.39 8.78 7.52
CA VAL A 488 21.13 9.47 7.23
C VAL A 488 20.41 8.72 6.11
N ILE A 489 19.17 8.33 6.37
CA ILE A 489 18.30 7.73 5.36
C ILE A 489 17.04 8.58 5.23
N LEU A 490 16.67 8.94 4.01
CA LEU A 490 15.37 9.49 3.66
C LEU A 490 14.61 8.45 2.85
N SER A 491 13.47 7.99 3.35
CA SER A 491 12.52 7.16 2.61
C SER A 491 11.30 7.97 2.23
N ILE A 492 10.89 7.87 0.97
CA ILE A 492 9.75 8.55 0.39
C ILE A 492 8.82 7.48 -0.14
N ASN A 493 7.67 7.29 0.50
CA ASN A 493 6.70 6.27 0.12
C ASN A 493 5.49 6.98 -0.51
N SER A 494 5.35 6.88 -1.83
CA SER A 494 4.20 7.45 -2.53
C SER A 494 2.96 6.68 -2.15
N LEU A 495 1.92 7.40 -1.75
CA LEU A 495 0.61 6.78 -1.55
C LEU A 495 -0.15 6.64 -2.88
N VAL A 496 0.33 7.29 -3.95
CA VAL A 496 -0.33 7.28 -5.26
C VAL A 496 -0.20 5.91 -5.93
N ASP A 497 1.01 5.37 -5.94
CA ASP A 497 1.36 4.14 -6.65
C ASP A 497 2.12 3.12 -5.78
N SER A 498 2.23 3.38 -4.48
CA SER A 498 2.99 2.57 -3.51
C SER A 498 4.50 2.47 -3.80
N SER A 499 5.03 3.31 -4.71
CA SER A 499 6.47 3.35 -4.97
C SER A 499 7.24 3.90 -3.77
N SER A 500 8.47 3.41 -3.61
CA SER A 500 9.41 3.87 -2.59
C SER A 500 10.66 4.45 -3.25
N THR A 501 11.07 5.64 -2.82
CA THR A 501 12.37 6.26 -3.16
C THR A 501 13.21 6.39 -1.90
N VAL A 502 14.48 5.95 -1.94
CA VAL A 502 15.39 5.98 -0.79
C VAL A 502 16.66 6.77 -1.11
N ILE A 503 16.94 7.78 -0.29
CA ILE A 503 18.17 8.60 -0.34
C ILE A 503 19.01 8.31 0.90
N ASN A 504 20.21 7.80 0.69
CA ASN A 504 21.18 7.59 1.77
C ASN A 504 22.24 8.70 1.74
N SER A 505 22.71 9.08 2.91
CA SER A 505 23.78 10.06 3.09
C SER A 505 24.49 9.87 4.43
N GLN A 506 25.54 10.64 4.68
CA GLN A 506 26.30 10.60 5.93
C GLN A 506 26.42 12.02 6.52
N ALA A 507 25.90 12.20 7.73
CA ALA A 507 26.01 13.42 8.52
C ALA A 507 26.91 13.19 9.74
N ALA A 508 28.22 13.08 9.49
CA ALA A 508 29.25 12.75 10.48
C ALA A 508 29.35 13.74 11.67
N MET A 509 28.66 14.87 11.64
CA MET A 509 28.82 15.95 12.62
C MET A 509 27.73 15.99 13.71
N LEU A 510 26.73 15.12 13.67
CA LEU A 510 25.68 14.99 14.70
C LEU A 510 26.03 14.01 15.85
N LEU A 511 27.18 13.34 15.77
CA LEU A 511 27.59 12.22 16.64
C LEU A 511 27.75 12.58 18.13
N ASP A 512 28.06 13.84 18.44
CA ASP A 512 28.33 14.29 19.81
C ASP A 512 27.13 15.00 20.48
N ALA A 513 25.98 15.04 19.81
CA ALA A 513 24.79 15.74 20.29
C ALA A 513 24.09 14.95 21.42
N ALA A 514 23.74 15.63 22.52
CA ALA A 514 23.00 15.01 23.62
C ALA A 514 21.49 15.07 23.40
N SER A 515 21.00 15.90 22.48
CA SER A 515 19.61 15.90 22.00
C SER A 515 19.45 16.40 20.57
N LEU A 516 18.38 15.96 19.91
CA LEU A 516 17.93 16.46 18.60
C LEU A 516 16.47 16.90 18.69
N GLN A 517 16.14 17.99 18.01
CA GLN A 517 14.80 18.53 17.90
C GLN A 517 14.41 18.69 16.43
N ALA A 518 13.24 18.18 16.07
CA ALA A 518 12.66 18.39 14.75
C ALA A 518 11.88 19.70 14.66
N SER A 519 11.91 20.34 13.49
CA SER A 519 10.96 21.39 13.10
C SER A 519 10.71 21.34 11.59
N LEU A 520 9.54 21.80 11.16
CA LEU A 520 9.21 21.98 9.75
C LEU A 520 9.26 23.47 9.41
N ASN A 521 9.81 23.82 8.25
CA ASN A 521 9.88 25.19 7.77
C ASN A 521 9.33 25.29 6.35
N LEU A 522 8.30 26.10 6.13
CA LEU A 522 7.80 26.47 4.80
C LEU A 522 8.20 27.93 4.51
N LYS A 523 8.84 28.17 3.37
CA LYS A 523 9.23 29.52 2.92
C LYS A 523 8.82 29.73 1.47
N ALA A 524 8.20 30.87 1.15
CA ALA A 524 7.97 31.28 -0.23
C ALA A 524 9.29 31.71 -0.89
N THR A 525 9.54 31.26 -2.12
CA THR A 525 10.73 31.62 -2.90
C THR A 525 10.42 32.44 -4.15
N GLY A 526 9.13 32.66 -4.42
CA GLY A 526 8.62 33.58 -5.44
C GLY A 526 7.96 34.84 -4.85
N ASN A 527 7.28 35.60 -5.70
CA ASN A 527 6.63 36.88 -5.33
C ASN A 527 5.23 36.73 -4.72
N GLN A 528 4.74 35.49 -4.54
CA GLN A 528 3.43 35.18 -4.00
C GLN A 528 3.56 34.29 -2.76
N PRO A 529 2.61 34.36 -1.80
CA PRO A 529 2.54 33.42 -0.69
C PRO A 529 2.54 31.96 -1.16
N ALA A 530 3.30 31.11 -0.47
CA ALA A 530 3.31 29.68 -0.70
C ALA A 530 2.41 28.94 0.29
N GLN A 531 1.84 27.83 -0.18
CA GLN A 531 1.07 26.90 0.63
C GLN A 531 1.71 25.51 0.63
N ILE A 532 1.61 24.81 1.76
CA ILE A 532 1.82 23.36 1.83
C ILE A 532 0.65 22.72 2.57
N VAL A 533 0.23 21.57 2.06
CA VAL A 533 -0.80 20.74 2.66
C VAL A 533 -0.12 19.49 3.23
N VAL A 534 -0.23 19.29 4.53
CA VAL A 534 0.45 18.21 5.26
C VAL A 534 -0.49 17.42 6.16
N ASP A 535 -0.10 16.18 6.46
CA ASP A 535 -0.79 15.23 7.30
C ASP A 535 0.25 14.39 8.09
N ASN A 536 -0.14 13.73 9.18
CA ASN A 536 0.65 12.77 9.96
C ASN A 536 2.10 13.19 10.25
N PHE A 537 2.29 14.28 11.00
CA PHE A 537 3.63 14.66 11.47
C PHE A 537 4.03 13.76 12.64
N ILE A 538 4.97 12.86 12.43
CA ILE A 538 5.38 11.80 13.37
C ILE A 538 6.83 12.02 13.79
N ILE A 539 7.11 11.83 15.07
CA ILE A 539 8.46 11.76 15.63
C ILE A 539 8.61 10.42 16.37
N GLY A 540 9.72 9.72 16.15
CA GLY A 540 9.89 8.37 16.71
C GLY A 540 11.24 7.73 16.43
N GLN A 541 11.24 6.40 16.42
CA GLN A 541 12.36 5.56 16.03
C GLN A 541 12.00 4.79 14.75
N ALA A 542 13.02 4.49 13.94
CA ALA A 542 12.91 3.71 12.74
C ALA A 542 14.00 2.64 12.68
N THR A 543 13.76 1.60 11.90
CA THR A 543 14.75 0.58 11.56
C THR A 543 15.04 0.65 10.07
N ALA A 544 16.30 0.46 9.69
CA ALA A 544 16.61 0.07 8.32
C ALA A 544 16.15 -1.38 8.15
N GLY A 545 15.23 -1.60 7.21
CA GLY A 545 14.81 -2.94 6.83
C GLY A 545 14.83 -3.06 5.32
N ASP A 546 14.76 -4.30 4.83
CA ASP A 546 14.16 -4.53 3.52
C ASP A 546 12.85 -3.72 3.51
N GLY A 547 12.70 -2.78 2.57
CA GLY A 547 11.45 -2.02 2.50
C GLY A 547 10.30 -3.00 2.52
N PHE A 548 9.24 -2.71 3.31
CA PHE A 548 8.20 -3.67 3.73
C PHE A 548 8.36 -5.01 3.02
N PRO A 549 8.93 -6.06 3.65
CA PRO A 549 8.97 -7.35 2.97
C PRO A 549 7.55 -7.62 2.53
N GLU A 550 7.34 -7.72 1.21
CA GLU A 550 6.02 -8.02 0.67
C GLU A 550 5.53 -9.21 1.48
N VAL A 551 4.34 -9.07 2.08
CA VAL A 551 3.74 -10.16 2.82
C VAL A 551 3.81 -11.38 1.88
N PRO A 552 4.52 -12.46 2.24
CA PRO A 552 4.77 -13.52 1.29
C PRO A 552 3.48 -14.30 1.14
N PHE A 553 2.71 -14.05 0.09
CA PHE A 553 1.50 -14.79 -0.23
C PHE A 553 1.47 -15.08 -1.74
N GLN A 554 0.68 -16.08 -2.11
CA GLN A 554 0.49 -16.46 -3.51
C GLN A 554 -0.99 -16.45 -3.84
N ILE A 555 -1.30 -15.96 -5.04
CA ILE A 555 -2.59 -16.11 -5.70
C ILE A 555 -2.33 -16.55 -7.14
N GLU A 556 -3.26 -17.29 -7.74
CA GLU A 556 -3.06 -17.92 -9.03
C GLU A 556 -3.26 -16.92 -10.17
N ARG A 557 -4.31 -16.08 -10.11
CA ARG A 557 -4.73 -15.15 -11.18
C ARG A 557 -4.63 -15.77 -12.58
N ALA A 558 -5.16 -16.98 -12.72
CA ALA A 558 -5.11 -17.71 -13.98
C ALA A 558 -5.72 -16.87 -15.10
N LYS A 559 -4.97 -16.67 -16.20
CA LYS A 559 -5.44 -15.89 -17.36
C LYS A 559 -6.73 -16.45 -17.95
N THR A 560 -6.90 -17.77 -17.86
CA THR A 560 -8.11 -18.49 -18.23
C THR A 560 -8.45 -19.48 -17.13
N PHE A 561 -9.74 -19.70 -16.87
CA PHE A 561 -10.16 -20.69 -15.89
C PHE A 561 -11.40 -21.46 -16.35
N ASP A 562 -11.32 -22.78 -16.24
CA ASP A 562 -12.42 -23.71 -16.44
C ASP A 562 -12.50 -24.60 -15.19
N PRO A 563 -13.57 -24.51 -14.38
CA PRO A 563 -13.69 -25.25 -13.14
C PRO A 563 -13.77 -26.77 -13.36
N VAL A 564 -14.33 -27.23 -14.47
CA VAL A 564 -14.45 -28.67 -14.78
C VAL A 564 -13.08 -29.24 -15.12
N GLN A 565 -12.30 -28.54 -15.95
CA GLN A 565 -10.92 -28.94 -16.27
C GLN A 565 -10.01 -28.88 -15.04
N ALA A 566 -10.23 -27.90 -14.15
CA ALA A 566 -9.54 -27.79 -12.87
C ALA A 566 -9.97 -28.85 -11.83
N GLY A 567 -10.96 -29.69 -12.14
CA GLY A 567 -11.44 -30.76 -11.26
C GLY A 567 -12.33 -30.29 -10.11
N TRP A 568 -12.90 -29.08 -10.19
CA TRP A 568 -13.80 -28.56 -9.17
C TRP A 568 -15.17 -29.24 -9.29
N LYS A 569 -15.74 -29.64 -8.15
CA LYS A 569 -16.99 -30.41 -8.14
C LYS A 569 -18.18 -29.47 -8.32
N LEU A 570 -19.07 -29.78 -9.26
CA LEU A 570 -20.34 -29.06 -9.39
C LEU A 570 -21.17 -29.24 -8.10
N ALA A 571 -21.40 -28.13 -7.40
CA ALA A 571 -22.10 -28.09 -6.12
C ALA A 571 -23.55 -27.64 -6.27
N PHE A 572 -23.84 -26.81 -7.27
CA PHE A 572 -25.18 -26.33 -7.59
C PHE A 572 -25.28 -26.00 -9.08
N SER A 573 -26.43 -26.28 -9.67
CA SER A 573 -26.77 -25.78 -11.00
C SER A 573 -28.27 -25.55 -11.16
N ASP A 574 -28.59 -24.59 -12.01
CA ASP A 574 -29.91 -24.40 -12.57
C ASP A 574 -29.79 -23.98 -14.03
N GLU A 575 -30.39 -24.76 -14.93
CA GLU A 575 -30.36 -24.55 -16.38
C GLU A 575 -31.69 -23.97 -16.89
N PHE A 576 -32.68 -23.76 -16.01
CA PHE A 576 -33.98 -23.13 -16.31
C PHE A 576 -34.82 -23.74 -17.46
N ASN A 577 -34.43 -24.93 -17.94
CA ASN A 577 -35.04 -25.61 -19.08
C ASN A 577 -36.44 -26.20 -18.82
N ASP A 578 -36.88 -26.29 -17.57
CA ASP A 578 -38.19 -26.86 -17.21
C ASP A 578 -39.34 -25.85 -17.25
N GLY A 579 -39.03 -24.57 -17.52
CA GLY A 579 -40.01 -23.49 -17.69
C GLY A 579 -40.67 -23.03 -16.40
N LYS A 580 -40.10 -23.36 -15.23
CA LYS A 580 -40.59 -22.91 -13.92
C LYS A 580 -39.42 -22.70 -12.95
N LEU A 581 -39.64 -21.90 -11.90
CA LEU A 581 -38.62 -21.73 -10.87
C LEU A 581 -38.66 -22.90 -9.88
N ASP A 582 -37.51 -23.51 -9.62
CA ASP A 582 -37.36 -24.53 -8.57
C ASP A 582 -37.29 -23.85 -7.19
N LEU A 583 -38.41 -23.88 -6.46
CA LEU A 583 -38.53 -23.28 -5.13
C LEU A 583 -37.82 -24.07 -4.01
N ASP A 584 -37.34 -25.29 -4.29
CA ASP A 584 -36.46 -25.99 -3.36
C ASP A 584 -35.02 -25.44 -3.43
N LYS A 585 -34.66 -24.84 -4.58
CA LYS A 585 -33.37 -24.18 -4.80
C LYS A 585 -33.42 -22.69 -4.50
N TRP A 586 -34.50 -22.00 -4.87
CA TRP A 586 -34.59 -20.55 -4.88
C TRP A 586 -35.74 -20.03 -4.02
N TYR A 587 -35.55 -18.87 -3.41
CA TYR A 587 -36.63 -18.11 -2.78
C TYR A 587 -36.57 -16.63 -3.13
N PHE A 588 -37.72 -15.97 -3.05
CA PHE A 588 -37.85 -14.52 -3.14
C PHE A 588 -37.74 -13.90 -1.75
N VAL A 589 -37.00 -12.79 -1.63
CA VAL A 589 -36.88 -12.07 -0.35
C VAL A 589 -38.13 -11.27 -0.04
N GLU A 590 -38.78 -10.69 -1.06
CA GLU A 590 -40.02 -9.92 -0.88
C GLU A 590 -41.25 -10.67 -1.41
N PRO A 591 -42.37 -10.69 -0.68
CA PRO A 591 -43.62 -11.26 -1.19
C PRO A 591 -44.12 -10.55 -2.45
N GLY A 592 -44.64 -11.30 -3.41
CA GLY A 592 -45.29 -10.74 -4.61
C GLY A 592 -44.31 -10.30 -5.70
N GLN A 593 -43.15 -10.95 -5.77
CA GLN A 593 -42.15 -10.81 -6.85
C GLN A 593 -42.27 -11.91 -7.92
N GLU A 594 -43.10 -12.92 -7.68
CA GLU A 594 -43.28 -14.09 -8.55
C GLU A 594 -43.81 -13.69 -9.93
N ASP A 595 -44.56 -12.58 -10.02
CA ASP A 595 -45.08 -12.02 -11.28
C ASP A 595 -44.05 -11.25 -12.10
N ARG A 596 -42.81 -11.10 -11.59
CA ARG A 596 -41.70 -10.39 -12.25
C ARG A 596 -40.70 -11.30 -12.92
N ILE A 597 -40.97 -12.61 -12.93
CA ILE A 597 -40.17 -13.58 -13.66
C ILE A 597 -41.05 -14.35 -14.64
N HIS A 598 -40.46 -14.79 -15.74
CA HIS A 598 -41.04 -15.76 -16.65
C HIS A 598 -39.94 -16.57 -17.34
N PHE A 599 -40.33 -17.55 -18.15
CA PHE A 599 -39.39 -18.41 -18.87
C PHE A 599 -39.65 -18.31 -20.36
N GLU A 600 -38.59 -18.08 -21.13
CA GLU A 600 -38.63 -17.98 -22.60
C GLU A 600 -37.41 -18.70 -23.18
N ASP A 601 -37.62 -19.58 -24.16
CA ASP A 601 -36.57 -20.33 -24.85
C ASP A 601 -35.56 -21.05 -23.92
N GLY A 602 -36.09 -21.66 -22.85
CA GLY A 602 -35.30 -22.40 -21.85
C GLY A 602 -34.54 -21.52 -20.87
N LYS A 603 -34.83 -20.21 -20.81
CA LYS A 603 -34.09 -19.23 -19.99
C LYS A 603 -35.00 -18.59 -18.98
N LEU A 604 -34.44 -18.25 -17.83
CA LEU A 604 -35.08 -17.39 -16.87
C LEU A 604 -35.01 -15.94 -17.37
N VAL A 605 -36.15 -15.26 -17.33
CA VAL A 605 -36.25 -13.82 -17.63
C VAL A 605 -36.73 -13.11 -16.38
N ILE A 606 -35.92 -12.18 -15.88
CA ILE A 606 -36.30 -11.24 -14.83
C ILE A 606 -36.70 -9.93 -15.50
N THR A 607 -37.93 -9.50 -15.30
CA THR A 607 -38.49 -8.30 -15.93
C THR A 607 -38.57 -7.17 -14.93
N ALA A 608 -38.22 -5.95 -15.37
CA ALA A 608 -38.56 -4.73 -14.67
C ALA A 608 -39.74 -4.05 -15.36
N ASP A 609 -40.73 -3.61 -14.57
CA ASP A 609 -41.85 -2.82 -15.09
C ASP A 609 -42.42 -1.89 -14.01
N TRP A 610 -43.12 -0.85 -14.43
CA TRP A 610 -43.91 0.00 -13.55
C TRP A 610 -44.96 -0.81 -12.79
N ASN A 611 -45.20 -0.44 -11.54
CA ASN A 611 -46.43 -0.87 -10.87
C ASN A 611 -47.66 -0.25 -11.57
N ASP A 612 -48.86 -0.78 -11.30
CA ASP A 612 -50.11 -0.33 -11.94
C ASP A 612 -50.35 1.18 -11.85
N LYS A 613 -49.86 1.82 -10.78
CA LYS A 613 -49.99 3.26 -10.54
C LYS A 613 -48.89 4.12 -11.19
N LYS A 614 -47.90 3.50 -11.84
CA LYS A 614 -46.70 4.14 -12.42
C LYS A 614 -45.96 5.06 -11.45
N THR A 615 -45.86 4.66 -10.19
CA THR A 615 -45.16 5.41 -9.14
C THR A 615 -43.80 4.82 -8.80
N ARG A 616 -43.57 3.54 -9.11
CA ARG A 616 -42.29 2.85 -8.92
C ARG A 616 -42.14 1.72 -9.92
N VAL A 617 -40.90 1.52 -10.39
CA VAL A 617 -40.51 0.31 -11.11
C VAL A 617 -40.32 -0.82 -10.10
N ARG A 618 -40.72 -2.04 -10.48
CA ARG A 618 -40.59 -3.26 -9.69
C ARG A 618 -39.92 -4.34 -10.53
N SER A 619 -39.14 -5.18 -9.87
CA SER A 619 -38.53 -6.37 -10.44
C SER A 619 -38.37 -7.45 -9.34
N ALA A 620 -37.63 -8.52 -9.62
CA ALA A 620 -37.42 -9.65 -8.72
C ALA A 620 -35.95 -9.84 -8.36
N SER A 621 -35.72 -10.46 -7.20
CA SER A 621 -34.42 -11.03 -6.83
C SER A 621 -34.60 -12.44 -6.29
N LEU A 622 -33.74 -13.35 -6.74
CA LEU A 622 -33.77 -14.77 -6.42
C LEU A 622 -32.52 -15.13 -5.62
N TYR A 623 -32.72 -15.78 -4.48
CA TYR A 623 -31.66 -16.17 -3.56
C TYR A 623 -31.61 -17.70 -3.47
N THR A 624 -30.41 -18.28 -3.47
CA THR A 624 -30.27 -19.72 -3.24
C THR A 624 -30.61 -20.07 -1.79
N HIS A 625 -31.29 -21.20 -1.58
CA HIS A 625 -31.47 -21.80 -0.26
C HIS A 625 -30.15 -22.33 0.33
N GLN A 626 -29.27 -22.84 -0.53
CA GLN A 626 -27.92 -23.28 -0.17
C GLN A 626 -26.98 -22.09 0.01
N GLU A 627 -26.05 -22.24 0.95
CA GLU A 627 -24.92 -21.34 1.17
C GLU A 627 -23.62 -22.05 0.73
N PHE A 628 -22.68 -21.26 0.23
CA PHE A 628 -21.44 -21.73 -0.38
C PHE A 628 -20.25 -21.00 0.22
N LEU A 629 -19.20 -21.74 0.59
CA LEU A 629 -17.92 -21.17 1.01
C LEU A 629 -16.83 -21.63 0.04
N TYR A 630 -16.15 -20.66 -0.55
CA TYR A 630 -15.16 -20.79 -1.64
C TYR A 630 -15.63 -21.61 -2.85
N GLY A 631 -15.50 -21.05 -4.05
CA GLY A 631 -16.00 -21.70 -5.25
C GLY A 631 -15.87 -20.84 -6.50
N TYR A 632 -16.24 -21.44 -7.62
CA TYR A 632 -16.35 -20.78 -8.91
C TYR A 632 -17.84 -20.60 -9.20
N PHE A 633 -18.27 -19.35 -9.21
CA PHE A 633 -19.66 -18.97 -9.35
C PHE A 633 -19.83 -18.38 -10.73
N GLU A 634 -20.54 -19.07 -11.63
CA GLU A 634 -20.75 -18.62 -13.01
C GLU A 634 -22.23 -18.52 -13.35
N ALA A 635 -22.55 -17.53 -14.18
CA ALA A 635 -23.85 -17.40 -14.82
C ALA A 635 -23.66 -17.03 -16.28
N ARG A 636 -24.48 -17.62 -17.16
CA ARG A 636 -24.55 -17.21 -18.56
C ARG A 636 -25.73 -16.29 -18.77
N ILE A 637 -25.46 -15.03 -19.12
CA ILE A 637 -26.45 -13.95 -19.05
C ILE A 637 -26.42 -13.05 -20.28
N ARG A 638 -27.57 -12.43 -20.55
CA ARG A 638 -27.71 -11.27 -21.44
C ARG A 638 -28.19 -10.08 -20.62
N PHE A 639 -27.42 -9.00 -20.65
CA PHE A 639 -27.66 -7.81 -19.85
C PHE A 639 -28.91 -7.02 -20.30
N ARG A 640 -29.36 -6.10 -19.45
CA ARG A 640 -30.48 -5.16 -19.70
C ARG A 640 -30.03 -3.90 -20.45
N HIS A 641 -30.99 -3.16 -21.03
CA HIS A 641 -30.71 -1.93 -21.79
C HIS A 641 -31.12 -0.63 -21.11
N GLU A 642 -32.11 -0.63 -20.21
CA GLU A 642 -32.87 0.59 -19.90
C GLU A 642 -32.50 1.24 -18.55
N HIS A 643 -32.75 2.55 -18.42
CA HIS A 643 -32.51 3.33 -17.20
C HIS A 643 -33.47 2.96 -16.06
N GLY A 644 -33.08 3.26 -14.82
CA GLY A 644 -33.99 3.18 -13.67
C GLY A 644 -33.92 1.88 -12.87
N TRP A 645 -33.10 0.94 -13.34
CA TRP A 645 -32.89 -0.36 -12.73
C TRP A 645 -31.50 -0.89 -13.11
N TRP A 646 -31.04 -1.94 -12.44
CA TRP A 646 -29.79 -2.63 -12.74
C TRP A 646 -29.94 -4.13 -12.55
N SER A 647 -29.21 -4.92 -13.35
CA SER A 647 -29.06 -6.35 -13.09
C SER A 647 -27.78 -6.61 -12.29
N ALA A 648 -27.81 -7.65 -11.48
CA ALA A 648 -26.67 -8.08 -10.69
C ALA A 648 -26.64 -9.60 -10.52
N PHE A 649 -25.43 -10.15 -10.51
CA PHE A 649 -25.13 -11.48 -9.99
C PHE A 649 -24.11 -11.31 -8.88
N TRP A 650 -24.45 -11.76 -7.67
CA TRP A 650 -23.71 -11.40 -6.47
C TRP A 650 -23.84 -12.46 -5.38
N LEU A 651 -22.94 -12.41 -4.41
CA LEU A 651 -22.88 -13.31 -3.27
C LEU A 651 -23.03 -12.50 -1.98
N CYS A 652 -23.96 -12.87 -1.11
CA CYS A 652 -24.14 -12.16 0.17
C CYS A 652 -24.72 -13.09 1.24
N SER A 653 -24.52 -12.73 2.51
CA SER A 653 -25.10 -13.44 3.65
C SER A 653 -26.59 -13.12 3.83
N ALA A 654 -27.36 -14.09 4.33
CA ALA A 654 -28.78 -13.86 4.61
C ALA A 654 -28.95 -12.81 5.73
N GLY A 655 -29.56 -11.67 5.39
CA GLY A 655 -29.86 -10.61 6.36
C GLY A 655 -28.86 -9.46 6.40
N GLY A 656 -27.82 -9.48 5.56
CA GLY A 656 -26.77 -8.47 5.48
C GLY A 656 -25.57 -8.79 6.38
N PRO A 657 -24.33 -8.63 5.88
CA PRO A 657 -23.12 -8.97 6.63
C PRO A 657 -22.80 -7.95 7.73
N SER A 658 -22.19 -8.41 8.82
CA SER A 658 -21.68 -7.58 9.92
C SER A 658 -20.22 -7.85 10.27
N ASN A 659 -19.70 -9.03 9.96
CA ASN A 659 -18.30 -9.43 10.08
C ASN A 659 -17.96 -10.63 9.16
N PRO A 660 -16.89 -10.56 8.33
CA PRO A 660 -16.54 -11.60 7.35
C PRO A 660 -16.20 -12.97 7.94
N PHE A 661 -15.84 -13.02 9.22
CA PHE A 661 -15.49 -14.24 9.94
C PHE A 661 -16.60 -14.73 10.87
N HIS A 662 -17.74 -14.04 10.92
CA HIS A 662 -18.89 -14.45 11.73
C HIS A 662 -20.13 -14.71 10.89
N ASP A 663 -20.50 -13.75 10.05
CA ASP A 663 -21.72 -13.81 9.26
C ASP A 663 -21.55 -13.49 7.79
N GLY A 664 -20.34 -13.13 7.38
CA GLY A 664 -19.94 -13.06 5.99
C GLY A 664 -19.75 -11.66 5.48
N LEU A 665 -19.83 -11.56 4.18
CA LEU A 665 -19.45 -10.41 3.39
C LEU A 665 -20.35 -10.36 2.15
N GLU A 666 -20.11 -9.38 1.30
CA GLU A 666 -20.79 -9.24 0.02
C GLU A 666 -19.76 -9.13 -1.11
N ILE A 667 -19.93 -9.98 -2.14
CA ILE A 667 -19.08 -10.08 -3.32
C ILE A 667 -19.99 -9.91 -4.53
N ASP A 668 -19.89 -8.77 -5.21
CA ASP A 668 -20.65 -8.50 -6.41
C ASP A 668 -19.88 -9.00 -7.62
N ILE A 669 -20.31 -10.13 -8.18
CA ILE A 669 -19.72 -10.71 -9.40
C ILE A 669 -19.84 -9.71 -10.54
N TYR A 670 -21.01 -9.08 -10.65
CA TYR A 670 -21.14 -7.77 -11.29
C TYR A 670 -22.38 -7.02 -10.80
N GLU A 671 -22.33 -5.70 -10.93
CA GLU A 671 -23.47 -4.80 -10.97
C GLU A 671 -23.36 -3.90 -12.20
N ASP A 672 -24.46 -3.77 -12.94
CA ASP A 672 -24.42 -3.18 -14.28
C ASP A 672 -24.82 -1.70 -14.35
N TYR A 673 -24.61 -0.95 -13.26
CA TYR A 673 -25.04 0.46 -13.09
C TYR A 673 -24.74 1.39 -14.27
N TYR A 674 -23.67 1.12 -15.00
CA TYR A 674 -23.09 1.98 -16.02
C TYR A 674 -23.13 1.38 -17.43
N LEU A 675 -23.94 0.35 -17.69
CA LEU A 675 -24.17 -0.08 -19.08
C LEU A 675 -24.80 1.02 -19.93
N ARG A 676 -25.64 1.87 -19.31
CA ARG A 676 -26.12 3.14 -19.85
C ARG A 676 -25.53 4.33 -19.12
N SER A 677 -25.54 5.49 -19.78
CA SER A 677 -25.28 6.76 -19.12
C SER A 677 -26.25 6.96 -17.96
N LYS A 678 -25.81 7.56 -16.84
CA LYS A 678 -26.76 8.01 -15.81
C LYS A 678 -27.45 9.33 -16.20
N GLU A 679 -26.89 10.03 -17.18
CA GLU A 679 -27.48 11.24 -17.77
C GLU A 679 -28.41 10.85 -18.94
N PRO A 680 -29.66 11.34 -18.95
CA PRO A 680 -30.61 11.05 -20.03
C PRO A 680 -30.06 11.39 -21.42
N GLY A 681 -30.12 10.44 -22.35
CA GLY A 681 -29.65 10.61 -23.72
C GLY A 681 -28.12 10.56 -23.89
N GLY A 682 -27.36 10.31 -22.82
CA GLY A 682 -25.90 10.14 -22.92
C GLY A 682 -25.49 8.78 -23.47
N GLU A 683 -24.28 8.71 -24.05
CA GLU A 683 -23.75 7.50 -24.69
C GLU A 683 -23.63 6.31 -23.73
N PRO A 684 -23.93 5.07 -24.18
CA PRO A 684 -23.72 3.86 -23.39
C PRO A 684 -22.25 3.71 -22.99
N ARG A 685 -21.97 3.45 -21.70
CA ARG A 685 -20.59 3.31 -21.22
C ARG A 685 -20.10 1.86 -21.22
N ARG A 686 -21.01 0.86 -21.27
CA ARG A 686 -20.67 -0.58 -21.28
C ARG A 686 -19.76 -1.00 -20.12
N ILE A 687 -19.87 -0.33 -18.99
CA ILE A 687 -19.06 -0.59 -17.80
C ILE A 687 -19.83 -1.48 -16.83
N LEU A 688 -19.18 -2.52 -16.33
CA LEU A 688 -19.61 -3.32 -15.19
C LEU A 688 -18.83 -2.88 -13.95
N ASP A 689 -19.50 -2.79 -12.81
CA ASP A 689 -18.85 -2.71 -11.51
C ASP A 689 -18.71 -4.10 -10.91
N HIS A 690 -17.57 -4.31 -10.26
CA HIS A 690 -17.31 -5.46 -9.41
C HIS A 690 -16.98 -4.87 -8.04
N ASN A 691 -17.68 -5.31 -6.99
CA ASN A 691 -17.48 -4.76 -5.67
C ASN A 691 -17.21 -5.87 -4.64
N LEU A 692 -16.46 -5.48 -3.62
CA LEU A 692 -16.24 -6.26 -2.42
C LEU A 692 -16.67 -5.40 -1.24
N HIS A 693 -17.60 -5.90 -0.43
CA HIS A 693 -18.22 -5.20 0.69
C HIS A 693 -18.05 -6.01 1.98
N LEU A 694 -17.50 -5.37 3.01
CA LEU A 694 -17.27 -6.00 4.32
C LEU A 694 -17.68 -5.07 5.44
N PHE A 695 -18.26 -5.64 6.49
CA PHE A 695 -18.52 -4.92 7.73
C PHE A 695 -17.55 -5.38 8.81
N ALA A 696 -17.09 -4.46 9.64
CA ALA A 696 -16.39 -4.73 10.89
C ALA A 696 -16.62 -3.53 11.82
N GLY A 697 -16.82 -3.78 13.13
CA GLY A 697 -17.07 -2.72 14.11
C GLY A 697 -18.18 -1.72 13.71
N CYS A 698 -19.28 -2.20 13.13
CA CYS A 698 -20.39 -1.37 12.62
C CYS A 698 -20.00 -0.39 11.47
N VAL A 699 -18.88 -0.66 10.79
CA VAL A 699 -18.39 0.11 9.65
C VAL A 699 -18.37 -0.76 8.40
N LEU A 700 -19.04 -0.30 7.34
CA LEU A 700 -18.91 -0.84 5.98
C LEU A 700 -17.62 -0.32 5.33
N LYS A 701 -16.75 -1.24 4.91
CA LYS A 701 -15.67 -1.00 3.96
C LYS A 701 -16.01 -1.62 2.62
N SER A 702 -15.56 -0.98 1.56
CA SER A 702 -15.87 -1.44 0.20
C SER A 702 -14.72 -1.18 -0.74
N TRP A 703 -14.54 -2.01 -1.76
CA TRP A 703 -13.57 -1.81 -2.83
C TRP A 703 -14.23 -2.07 -4.18
N ASN A 704 -13.71 -1.49 -5.24
CA ASN A 704 -14.38 -1.51 -6.54
C ASN A 704 -13.40 -1.59 -7.69
N TYR A 705 -13.69 -2.52 -8.58
CA TYR A 705 -13.11 -2.59 -9.90
C TYR A 705 -14.18 -2.30 -10.94
N ARG A 706 -13.71 -1.83 -12.10
CA ARG A 706 -14.54 -1.68 -13.30
C ARG A 706 -13.97 -2.48 -14.44
N SER A 707 -14.86 -3.01 -15.26
CA SER A 707 -14.51 -3.62 -16.53
C SER A 707 -15.39 -3.09 -17.66
N ILE A 708 -14.94 -3.31 -18.90
CA ILE A 708 -15.67 -2.93 -20.11
C ILE A 708 -16.12 -4.19 -20.82
N LEU A 709 -17.40 -4.26 -21.16
CA LEU A 709 -17.96 -5.32 -21.98
C LEU A 709 -17.39 -5.26 -23.41
N PRO A 710 -16.85 -6.37 -23.95
CA PRO A 710 -16.18 -6.37 -25.25
C PRO A 710 -17.15 -6.30 -26.45
N GLY A 711 -18.38 -6.80 -26.31
CA GLY A 711 -19.36 -6.89 -27.40
C GLY A 711 -20.64 -6.07 -27.16
N SER A 712 -21.75 -6.58 -27.70
CA SER A 712 -23.09 -5.99 -27.55
C SER A 712 -23.74 -6.39 -26.23
N LEU A 713 -24.74 -5.62 -25.79
CA LEU A 713 -25.60 -6.00 -24.65
C LEU A 713 -26.56 -7.15 -25.01
N ASP A 714 -26.79 -7.38 -26.31
CA ASP A 714 -27.63 -8.47 -26.82
C ASP A 714 -26.92 -9.83 -26.86
N ASP A 715 -25.60 -9.83 -26.71
CA ASP A 715 -24.81 -11.05 -26.65
C ASP A 715 -24.96 -11.73 -25.28
N TYR A 716 -24.84 -13.06 -25.27
CA TYR A 716 -24.74 -13.82 -24.03
C TYR A 716 -23.29 -13.99 -23.62
N TYR A 717 -22.99 -13.66 -22.37
CA TYR A 717 -21.67 -13.82 -21.76
C TYR A 717 -21.74 -14.79 -20.60
N VAL A 718 -20.68 -15.55 -20.40
CA VAL A 718 -20.45 -16.28 -19.14
C VAL A 718 -19.66 -15.38 -18.23
N ILE A 719 -20.31 -14.82 -17.20
CA ILE A 719 -19.63 -14.02 -16.18
C ILE A 719 -19.45 -14.86 -14.92
N ALA A 720 -18.27 -14.78 -14.32
CA ALA A 720 -17.94 -15.60 -13.17
C ALA A 720 -16.99 -14.95 -12.18
N CYS A 721 -16.97 -15.49 -10.97
CA CYS A 721 -16.01 -15.18 -9.92
C CYS A 721 -15.41 -16.48 -9.39
N LYS A 722 -14.07 -16.56 -9.37
CA LYS A 722 -13.29 -17.57 -8.65
C LYS A 722 -12.95 -17.02 -7.27
N TRP A 723 -13.62 -17.54 -6.24
CA TRP A 723 -13.39 -17.19 -4.85
C TRP A 723 -12.69 -18.32 -4.11
N THR A 724 -11.44 -18.09 -3.74
CA THR A 724 -10.63 -18.93 -2.84
C THR A 724 -10.36 -18.16 -1.54
N PRO A 725 -9.73 -18.76 -0.51
CA PRO A 725 -9.43 -18.04 0.72
C PRO A 725 -8.67 -16.72 0.53
N PHE A 726 -7.72 -16.67 -0.43
CA PHE A 726 -6.84 -15.52 -0.66
C PHE A 726 -7.07 -14.79 -1.98
N GLU A 727 -7.93 -15.29 -2.87
CA GLU A 727 -8.15 -14.72 -4.21
C GLU A 727 -9.65 -14.63 -4.52
N ILE A 728 -10.08 -13.46 -5.00
CA ILE A 728 -11.38 -13.25 -5.63
C ILE A 728 -11.11 -12.67 -7.02
N SER A 729 -11.05 -13.51 -8.05
CA SER A 729 -10.74 -13.12 -9.43
C SER A 729 -11.94 -13.34 -10.35
N TYR A 730 -12.14 -12.42 -11.29
CA TYR A 730 -13.35 -12.35 -12.10
C TYR A 730 -13.07 -12.70 -13.55
N TYR A 731 -14.01 -13.41 -14.16
CA TYR A 731 -13.87 -14.00 -15.49
C TYR A 731 -15.05 -13.63 -16.39
N LEU A 732 -14.77 -13.33 -17.66
CA LEU A 732 -15.75 -13.16 -18.73
C LEU A 732 -15.41 -14.14 -19.86
N ASP A 733 -16.33 -15.02 -20.19
CA ASP A 733 -16.15 -16.12 -21.14
C ASP A 733 -14.90 -16.97 -20.84
N GLY A 734 -14.68 -17.22 -19.54
CA GLY A 734 -13.54 -17.98 -19.03
C GLY A 734 -12.20 -17.24 -19.04
N GLN A 735 -12.16 -15.97 -19.48
CA GLN A 735 -10.96 -15.13 -19.50
C GLN A 735 -10.92 -14.20 -18.28
N LEU A 736 -9.75 -14.07 -17.64
CA LEU A 736 -9.56 -13.13 -16.53
C LEU A 736 -9.81 -11.69 -17.01
N ILE A 737 -10.69 -11.00 -16.30
CA ILE A 737 -11.12 -9.65 -16.70
C ILE A 737 -10.01 -8.64 -16.37
N ALA A 738 -9.62 -7.84 -17.37
CA ALA A 738 -8.74 -6.69 -17.17
C ALA A 738 -9.51 -5.54 -16.49
N SER A 739 -8.86 -4.83 -15.56
CA SER A 739 -9.41 -3.61 -14.99
C SER A 739 -9.39 -2.49 -16.03
N SER A 740 -10.53 -1.80 -16.21
CA SER A 740 -10.65 -0.66 -17.13
C SER A 740 -10.26 0.68 -16.51
N ALA A 741 -9.82 0.70 -15.26
CA ALA A 741 -9.41 1.89 -14.53
C ALA A 741 -8.13 1.63 -13.73
N THR A 742 -7.33 2.68 -13.53
CA THR A 742 -6.28 2.70 -12.50
C THR A 742 -6.97 2.62 -11.14
N VAL A 743 -6.74 1.52 -10.41
CA VAL A 743 -7.45 1.22 -9.17
C VAL A 743 -6.44 1.25 -8.03
N ASN A 744 -6.43 2.34 -7.27
CA ASN A 744 -5.37 2.66 -6.29
C ASN A 744 -5.41 1.83 -5.00
N HIS A 745 -6.30 0.83 -4.91
CA HIS A 745 -6.44 -0.03 -3.74
C HIS A 745 -5.86 -1.43 -3.93
N SER A 746 -5.35 -1.76 -5.12
CA SER A 746 -4.90 -3.12 -5.44
C SER A 746 -3.73 -3.11 -6.42
N PRO A 747 -2.77 -4.02 -6.26
CA PRO A 747 -1.59 -4.08 -7.12
C PRO A 747 -1.87 -4.69 -8.52
N TYR A 748 -3.10 -5.12 -8.81
CA TYR A 748 -3.41 -5.86 -10.04
C TYR A 748 -4.05 -4.99 -11.12
N ASN A 749 -3.62 -5.24 -12.35
CA ASN A 749 -4.26 -4.76 -13.58
C ASN A 749 -5.48 -5.62 -14.01
N SER A 750 -5.81 -6.66 -13.25
CA SER A 750 -7.03 -7.47 -13.40
C SER A 750 -8.06 -7.11 -12.34
N VAL A 751 -9.33 -7.43 -12.60
CA VAL A 751 -10.40 -7.40 -11.59
C VAL A 751 -10.14 -8.52 -10.60
N THR A 752 -9.41 -8.22 -9.53
CA THR A 752 -8.97 -9.21 -8.55
C THR A 752 -8.82 -8.58 -7.16
N TYR A 753 -9.49 -9.16 -6.17
CA TYR A 753 -9.24 -8.87 -4.76
C TYR A 753 -8.41 -9.98 -4.13
N ASP A 754 -7.66 -9.63 -3.09
CA ASP A 754 -6.88 -10.56 -2.27
C ASP A 754 -7.01 -10.25 -0.78
N ALA A 755 -6.66 -11.25 0.03
CA ALA A 755 -6.79 -11.18 1.49
C ALA A 755 -5.88 -10.15 2.17
N ILE A 756 -4.73 -9.81 1.56
CA ILE A 756 -3.69 -8.98 2.16
C ILE A 756 -3.96 -7.49 1.94
N HIS A 757 -4.34 -7.11 0.71
CA HIS A 757 -4.62 -5.72 0.34
C HIS A 757 -6.06 -5.30 0.64
N HIS A 758 -7.00 -6.26 0.72
CA HIS A 758 -8.41 -5.97 0.92
C HIS A 758 -8.92 -6.57 2.22
N ALA A 759 -9.34 -7.84 2.18
CA ALA A 759 -9.75 -8.60 3.35
C ALA A 759 -9.94 -10.08 3.02
N ALA A 760 -9.71 -10.94 4.01
CA ALA A 760 -10.10 -12.34 3.98
C ALA A 760 -11.58 -12.52 4.37
N GLY A 761 -12.25 -13.50 3.77
CA GLY A 761 -13.59 -13.95 4.15
C GLY A 761 -13.58 -15.44 4.49
N ALA A 762 -14.33 -15.85 5.52
CA ALA A 762 -14.36 -17.24 6.01
C ALA A 762 -15.78 -17.75 6.31
N SER A 763 -16.82 -17.02 5.89
CA SER A 763 -18.21 -17.38 6.15
C SER A 763 -18.94 -17.72 4.84
N PRO A 764 -19.80 -18.75 4.80
CA PRO A 764 -20.59 -19.10 3.62
C PRO A 764 -21.54 -17.97 3.16
N LEU A 765 -21.75 -17.87 1.84
CA LEU A 765 -22.60 -16.87 1.18
C LEU A 765 -23.67 -17.53 0.29
N ARG A 766 -24.77 -16.82 0.03
CA ARG A 766 -25.80 -17.23 -0.94
C ARG A 766 -25.50 -16.63 -2.30
N ALA A 767 -25.81 -17.35 -3.37
CA ALA A 767 -25.78 -16.79 -4.71
C ALA A 767 -27.11 -16.11 -5.02
N ILE A 768 -27.05 -14.95 -5.67
CA ILE A 768 -28.21 -14.07 -5.84
C ILE A 768 -28.25 -13.53 -7.27
N LEU A 769 -29.40 -13.72 -7.94
CA LEU A 769 -29.73 -13.07 -9.21
C LEU A 769 -30.73 -11.95 -8.96
N SER A 770 -30.39 -10.73 -9.36
CA SER A 770 -31.20 -9.56 -9.02
C SER A 770 -31.50 -8.69 -10.22
N GLY A 771 -32.78 -8.34 -10.39
CA GLY A 771 -33.22 -7.10 -11.01
C GLY A 771 -33.52 -6.09 -9.90
N CYS A 772 -32.66 -5.09 -9.74
CA CYS A 772 -32.78 -4.07 -8.71
C CYS A 772 -33.30 -2.77 -9.30
N CYS A 773 -34.22 -2.09 -8.61
CA CYS A 773 -34.82 -0.84 -9.09
C CYS A 773 -34.42 0.34 -8.20
N GLY A 774 -34.07 1.47 -8.81
CA GLY A 774 -33.70 2.66 -8.05
C GLY A 774 -32.75 3.58 -8.80
N ARG A 775 -32.51 4.75 -8.19
CA ARG A 775 -31.71 5.84 -8.80
C ARG A 775 -30.26 5.45 -9.10
N ALA A 776 -29.72 4.44 -8.43
CA ALA A 776 -28.37 3.94 -8.69
C ALA A 776 -28.23 3.40 -10.13
N GLY A 777 -29.28 2.82 -10.71
CA GLY A 777 -29.37 2.40 -12.11
C GLY A 777 -29.83 3.49 -13.09
N GLY A 778 -29.86 4.75 -12.66
CA GLY A 778 -30.40 5.89 -13.42
C GLY A 778 -31.85 6.24 -13.03
N ASP A 779 -32.44 7.21 -13.73
CA ASP A 779 -33.82 7.62 -13.48
C ASP A 779 -34.80 6.82 -14.34
N PRO A 780 -35.75 6.07 -13.75
CA PRO A 780 -36.72 5.24 -14.48
C PRO A 780 -37.66 6.03 -15.40
N ALA A 781 -37.80 7.35 -15.21
CA ALA A 781 -38.58 8.18 -16.13
C ALA A 781 -38.03 8.19 -17.56
N PHE A 782 -36.76 7.80 -17.74
CA PHE A 782 -36.09 7.70 -19.04
C PHE A 782 -35.90 6.26 -19.51
N GLY A 783 -36.43 5.26 -18.79
CA GLY A 783 -36.40 3.86 -19.21
C GLY A 783 -37.64 3.48 -20.00
N ASN A 784 -37.46 2.64 -21.03
CA ASN A 784 -38.55 1.97 -21.71
C ASN A 784 -38.89 0.67 -20.94
N PHE A 785 -40.12 0.55 -20.46
CA PHE A 785 -40.57 -0.62 -19.70
C PHE A 785 -41.81 -1.24 -20.34
N PRO A 786 -42.00 -2.58 -20.28
CA PRO A 786 -41.15 -3.56 -19.57
C PRO A 786 -39.79 -3.81 -20.25
N GLU A 787 -38.77 -4.15 -19.46
CA GLU A 787 -37.41 -4.49 -19.92
C GLU A 787 -36.92 -5.78 -19.25
N ASP A 788 -36.10 -6.56 -19.98
CA ASP A 788 -35.69 -7.90 -19.59
C ASP A 788 -34.18 -8.04 -19.29
N PHE A 789 -33.89 -8.73 -18.19
CA PHE A 789 -32.61 -9.35 -17.87
C PHE A 789 -32.74 -10.87 -18.04
N ARG A 790 -31.89 -11.50 -18.87
CA ARG A 790 -32.05 -12.91 -19.27
C ARG A 790 -30.89 -13.76 -18.78
N ILE A 791 -31.21 -14.93 -18.22
CA ILE A 791 -30.27 -15.87 -17.61
C ILE A 791 -30.50 -17.25 -18.23
N ASP A 792 -29.47 -17.78 -18.87
CA ASP A 792 -29.47 -19.11 -19.48
C ASP A 792 -29.20 -20.20 -18.46
N TYR A 793 -28.19 -20.02 -17.61
CA TYR A 793 -27.92 -20.92 -16.49
C TYR A 793 -27.15 -20.22 -15.37
N VAL A 794 -27.19 -20.83 -14.18
CA VAL A 794 -26.25 -20.59 -13.08
C VAL A 794 -25.60 -21.92 -12.71
N ARG A 795 -24.27 -21.92 -12.56
CA ARG A 795 -23.51 -23.09 -12.08
C ARG A 795 -22.52 -22.64 -11.03
N ILE A 796 -22.38 -23.44 -9.98
CA ILE A 796 -21.47 -23.18 -8.87
C ILE A 796 -20.65 -24.44 -8.62
N TYR A 797 -19.33 -24.29 -8.64
CA TYR A 797 -18.38 -25.37 -8.39
C TYR A 797 -17.66 -25.10 -7.08
N ALA A 798 -17.58 -26.12 -6.21
CA ALA A 798 -16.92 -25.98 -4.91
C ALA A 798 -15.39 -25.98 -5.05
N TYR A 799 -14.72 -25.13 -4.28
CA TYR A 799 -13.26 -25.12 -4.16
C TYR A 799 -12.75 -26.48 -3.63
N PRO A 800 -11.74 -27.09 -4.26
CA PRO A 800 -11.18 -28.36 -3.80
C PRO A 800 -10.23 -28.11 -2.62
N ASP A 801 -10.70 -28.40 -1.41
CA ASP A 801 -9.97 -28.24 -0.13
C ASP A 801 -9.19 -29.50 0.29
N GLN A 802 -9.31 -30.60 -0.46
CA GLN A 802 -8.71 -31.89 -0.14
C GLN A 802 -7.18 -31.84 -0.07
N ASP A 803 -6.56 -30.93 -0.82
CA ASP A 803 -5.10 -30.72 -0.87
C ASP A 803 -4.64 -29.54 -0.01
N SER A 804 -5.53 -28.92 0.77
CA SER A 804 -5.17 -27.80 1.64
C SER A 804 -4.37 -28.26 2.87
N PRO A 805 -3.46 -27.40 3.39
CA PRO A 805 -2.81 -27.66 4.66
C PRO A 805 -3.84 -27.76 5.80
N LYS A 806 -3.43 -28.32 6.94
CA LYS A 806 -4.23 -28.30 8.17
C LYS A 806 -3.69 -27.23 9.11
N VAL A 807 -4.58 -26.50 9.76
CA VAL A 807 -4.22 -25.55 10.82
C VAL A 807 -5.16 -25.73 12.00
N THR A 808 -4.62 -25.66 13.22
CA THR A 808 -5.38 -25.71 14.47
C THR A 808 -4.91 -24.60 15.39
N MET A 809 -5.85 -23.85 15.95
CA MET A 809 -5.58 -22.90 17.04
C MET A 809 -5.33 -23.72 18.32
N THR A 810 -4.08 -23.79 18.78
CA THR A 810 -3.68 -24.61 19.92
C THR A 810 -3.91 -23.90 21.25
N SER A 811 -3.81 -22.57 21.28
CA SER A 811 -4.15 -21.77 22.46
C SER A 811 -4.50 -20.33 22.14
N VAL A 812 -5.39 -19.77 22.97
CA VAL A 812 -5.68 -18.34 23.07
C VAL A 812 -5.48 -17.95 24.54
N SER A 813 -4.70 -16.93 24.83
CA SER A 813 -4.33 -16.59 26.22
C SER A 813 -5.52 -16.20 27.10
N GLU A 814 -6.58 -15.65 26.51
CA GLU A 814 -7.78 -15.18 27.22
C GLU A 814 -9.01 -15.96 26.78
N SER A 815 -9.76 -16.52 27.73
CA SER A 815 -11.02 -17.22 27.47
C SER A 815 -12.22 -16.28 27.34
N ASP A 816 -12.21 -15.16 28.06
CA ASP A 816 -13.36 -14.29 28.22
C ASP A 816 -13.78 -13.62 26.90
N PHE A 817 -15.08 -13.46 26.70
CA PHE A 817 -15.62 -12.78 25.53
C PHE A 817 -15.34 -11.27 25.58
N MET A 818 -15.64 -10.64 26.72
CA MET A 818 -15.40 -9.21 26.95
C MET A 818 -14.01 -8.98 27.54
N LEU A 819 -13.17 -8.17 26.89
CA LEU A 819 -11.78 -7.91 27.31
C LEU A 819 -11.53 -6.41 27.55
N PRO A 820 -10.76 -6.02 28.58
CA PRO A 820 -10.41 -4.62 28.77
C PRO A 820 -9.42 -4.13 27.69
N PRO A 821 -9.48 -2.85 27.29
CA PRO A 821 -8.43 -2.23 26.48
C PRO A 821 -7.05 -2.36 27.14
N GLY A 822 -6.01 -2.52 26.33
CA GLY A 822 -4.64 -2.81 26.79
C GLY A 822 -4.35 -4.29 27.06
N THR A 823 -5.35 -5.17 26.98
CA THR A 823 -5.13 -6.62 27.09
C THR A 823 -4.18 -7.10 26.01
N ARG A 824 -3.28 -8.00 26.41
CA ARG A 824 -2.32 -8.65 25.52
C ARG A 824 -2.84 -10.05 25.18
N LEU A 825 -3.37 -10.20 23.97
CA LEU A 825 -3.84 -11.48 23.46
C LEU A 825 -2.72 -12.23 22.79
N ARG A 826 -2.58 -13.52 23.09
CA ARG A 826 -1.66 -14.42 22.40
C ARG A 826 -2.44 -15.54 21.72
N PHE A 827 -2.08 -15.80 20.47
CA PHE A 827 -2.62 -16.87 19.67
C PHE A 827 -1.48 -17.80 19.27
N SER A 828 -1.62 -19.09 19.54
CA SER A 828 -0.69 -20.10 19.06
C SER A 828 -1.43 -21.01 18.09
N ALA A 829 -0.81 -21.28 16.95
CA ALA A 829 -1.33 -22.20 15.97
C ALA A 829 -0.29 -23.26 15.59
N GLN A 830 -0.78 -24.45 15.30
CA GLN A 830 0.01 -25.51 14.67
C GLN A 830 -0.51 -25.72 13.26
N ALA A 831 0.42 -25.85 12.30
CA ALA A 831 0.08 -26.15 10.92
C ALA A 831 0.84 -27.37 10.41
N GLU A 832 0.17 -28.15 9.58
CA GLU A 832 0.68 -29.37 8.98
C GLU A 832 0.43 -29.33 7.47
N PRO A 833 1.40 -29.74 6.63
CA PRO A 833 1.15 -29.98 5.20
C PRO A 833 -0.07 -30.86 4.95
N SER A 834 -0.71 -30.70 3.80
CA SER A 834 -1.69 -31.66 3.33
C SER A 834 -1.06 -33.06 3.28
N PRO A 835 -1.75 -34.10 3.78
CA PRO A 835 -1.30 -35.50 3.62
C PRO A 835 -1.12 -35.93 2.16
N GLN A 836 -1.80 -35.27 1.22
CA GLN A 836 -1.81 -35.58 -0.20
C GLN A 836 -0.68 -34.84 -0.94
N SER A 837 -0.60 -33.51 -0.80
CA SER A 837 0.39 -32.71 -1.53
C SER A 837 1.77 -32.73 -0.88
N LEU A 838 1.83 -32.90 0.45
CA LEU A 838 3.03 -32.75 1.28
C LEU A 838 3.78 -31.42 1.06
N ALA A 839 3.10 -30.41 0.51
CA ALA A 839 3.70 -29.11 0.25
C ALA A 839 4.07 -28.43 1.58
N PRO A 840 5.30 -27.91 1.72
CA PRO A 840 5.72 -27.27 2.95
C PRO A 840 4.89 -26.01 3.21
N ILE A 841 4.65 -25.70 4.49
CA ILE A 841 3.98 -24.46 4.89
C ILE A 841 4.86 -23.26 4.51
N GLN A 842 4.30 -22.32 3.75
CA GLN A 842 4.95 -21.08 3.34
C GLN A 842 4.87 -20.03 4.45
N ALA A 843 3.66 -19.79 4.98
CA ALA A 843 3.43 -18.82 6.03
C ALA A 843 2.09 -19.04 6.75
N ALA A 844 2.01 -18.48 7.96
CA ALA A 844 0.81 -18.31 8.76
C ALA A 844 0.53 -16.82 8.95
N TYR A 845 -0.74 -16.43 8.94
CA TYR A 845 -1.19 -15.04 8.98
C TYR A 845 -2.29 -14.91 10.03
N LEU A 846 -2.18 -13.93 10.92
CA LEU A 846 -3.23 -13.58 11.85
C LEU A 846 -4.09 -12.46 11.26
N PHE A 847 -5.38 -12.76 11.09
CA PHE A 847 -6.38 -11.79 10.67
C PHE A 847 -7.32 -11.45 11.83
N ASP A 848 -7.80 -10.21 11.84
CA ASP A 848 -8.93 -9.76 12.66
C ASP A 848 -10.01 -9.18 11.76
N SER A 849 -11.19 -9.79 11.79
CA SER A 849 -12.37 -9.35 11.06
C SER A 849 -12.08 -9.17 9.56
N GLY A 850 -11.27 -10.08 9.01
CA GLY A 850 -10.83 -10.08 7.62
C GLY A 850 -9.54 -9.29 7.35
N PHE A 851 -9.03 -8.48 8.28
CA PHE A 851 -7.86 -7.62 8.05
C PHE A 851 -6.58 -8.19 8.64
N LEU A 852 -5.49 -8.16 7.87
CA LEU A 852 -4.20 -8.67 8.31
C LEU A 852 -3.65 -7.83 9.47
N LEU A 853 -3.26 -8.51 10.55
CA LEU A 853 -2.57 -7.93 11.70
C LEU A 853 -1.07 -8.26 11.69
N ASP A 854 -0.72 -9.53 11.49
CA ASP A 854 0.67 -10.03 11.57
C ASP A 854 0.83 -11.32 10.74
N TYR A 855 2.06 -11.70 10.40
CA TYR A 855 2.36 -12.96 9.70
C TYR A 855 3.71 -13.57 10.11
N LYS A 856 3.86 -14.89 9.92
CA LYS A 856 5.08 -15.66 10.24
C LYS A 856 5.34 -16.70 9.17
N THR A 857 6.58 -16.78 8.70
CA THR A 857 7.01 -17.73 7.67
C THR A 857 7.57 -19.03 8.24
N LYS A 858 7.78 -19.11 9.56
CA LYS A 858 8.33 -20.30 10.24
C LYS A 858 7.66 -20.52 11.60
N PRO A 859 7.50 -21.78 12.03
CA PRO A 859 7.03 -22.08 13.37
C PRO A 859 8.07 -21.70 14.45
N PRO A 860 7.64 -21.48 15.71
CA PRO A 860 6.27 -21.56 16.17
C PRO A 860 5.40 -20.39 15.66
N PHE A 861 4.15 -20.68 15.31
CA PHE A 861 3.21 -19.66 14.84
C PHE A 861 2.48 -19.02 16.02
N ASP A 862 3.26 -18.27 16.82
CA ASP A 862 2.80 -17.57 18.02
C ASP A 862 2.68 -16.07 17.77
N PHE A 863 1.45 -15.57 17.75
CA PHE A 863 1.11 -14.17 17.52
C PHE A 863 0.75 -13.46 18.82
N GLU A 864 1.06 -12.17 18.90
CA GLU A 864 0.68 -11.30 20.01
C GLU A 864 -0.03 -10.06 19.46
N VAL A 865 -1.23 -9.79 19.99
CA VAL A 865 -2.04 -8.63 19.68
C VAL A 865 -2.20 -7.81 20.95
N LEU A 866 -1.88 -6.52 20.87
CA LEU A 866 -2.17 -5.59 21.94
C LEU A 866 -3.48 -4.86 21.62
N LEU A 867 -4.48 -4.99 22.49
CA LEU A 867 -5.80 -4.36 22.30
C LEU A 867 -5.75 -2.86 22.61
N THR A 868 -5.01 -2.10 21.82
CA THR A 868 -4.98 -0.64 21.90
C THR A 868 -5.10 0.00 20.52
N LYS A 869 -5.54 1.26 20.50
CA LYS A 869 -5.65 2.04 19.27
C LYS A 869 -4.30 2.15 18.56
N GLU A 870 -3.22 2.37 19.32
CA GLU A 870 -1.88 2.55 18.76
C GLU A 870 -1.39 1.31 18.02
N TYR A 871 -1.71 0.11 18.51
CA TYR A 871 -1.37 -1.12 17.80
C TYR A 871 -2.16 -1.22 16.49
N TYR A 872 -3.48 -1.10 16.57
CA TYR A 872 -4.37 -1.26 15.42
C TYR A 872 -4.13 -0.22 14.33
N ASP A 873 -3.75 1.00 14.71
CA ASP A 873 -3.39 2.08 13.80
C ASP A 873 -2.19 1.77 12.90
N THR A 874 -1.37 0.78 13.26
CA THR A 874 -0.23 0.32 12.45
C THR A 874 -0.59 -0.79 11.45
N THR A 875 -1.85 -1.23 11.41
CA THR A 875 -2.29 -2.41 10.64
C THR A 875 -3.29 -2.04 9.53
N ARG A 876 -3.58 -2.99 8.64
CA ARG A 876 -4.63 -2.82 7.61
C ARG A 876 -6.04 -2.77 8.20
N TYR A 877 -6.21 -3.12 9.48
CA TYR A 877 -7.51 -3.08 10.16
C TYR A 877 -8.14 -1.69 10.15
N VAL A 878 -7.36 -0.62 10.33
CA VAL A 878 -7.89 0.75 10.31
C VAL A 878 -7.91 1.35 8.90
N ALA A 879 -7.25 0.71 7.92
CA ALA A 879 -7.18 1.23 6.56
C ALA A 879 -8.60 1.36 5.96
N PRO A 880 -8.98 2.53 5.43
CA PRO A 880 -10.32 2.74 4.91
C PRO A 880 -10.50 2.05 3.54
N GLY A 881 -11.76 1.73 3.21
CA GLY A 881 -12.14 1.35 1.84
C GLY A 881 -12.54 2.56 0.99
N ARG A 882 -13.14 2.32 -0.18
CA ARG A 882 -13.71 3.29 -1.13
C ARG A 882 -14.58 4.35 -0.46
N ALA A 883 -15.46 3.96 0.47
CA ALA A 883 -16.41 4.87 1.12
C ALA A 883 -15.73 5.89 2.06
N GLY A 884 -14.44 5.71 2.28
CA GLY A 884 -13.68 6.66 3.03
C GLY A 884 -13.85 6.56 4.55
N ARG A 885 -14.61 5.59 5.06
CA ARG A 885 -14.80 5.46 6.52
C ARG A 885 -13.64 4.68 7.13
N ARG A 886 -12.92 5.31 8.06
CA ARG A 886 -11.91 4.65 8.90
C ARG A 886 -12.64 3.78 9.93
N LEU A 887 -12.18 2.54 10.09
CA LEU A 887 -12.61 1.70 11.19
C LEU A 887 -11.81 2.10 12.41
N GLU A 888 -12.48 2.69 13.41
CA GLU A 888 -11.84 3.06 14.66
C GLU A 888 -11.77 1.86 15.60
N PHE A 889 -10.65 1.73 16.30
CA PHE A 889 -10.52 0.77 17.39
C PHE A 889 -11.45 1.21 18.54
N GLY A 890 -12.32 0.31 19.01
CA GLY A 890 -13.36 0.63 19.99
C GLY A 890 -14.10 -0.60 20.53
N PRO A 891 -15.11 -0.40 21.39
CA PRO A 891 -15.85 -1.48 22.05
C PRO A 891 -16.81 -2.18 21.08
N THR A 892 -16.22 -2.95 20.17
CA THR A 892 -16.92 -3.66 19.09
C THR A 892 -16.44 -5.11 19.00
N LEU A 893 -17.05 -5.89 18.10
CA LEU A 893 -16.63 -7.25 17.82
C LEU A 893 -15.30 -7.28 17.07
N HIS A 894 -14.36 -8.05 17.61
CA HIS A 894 -13.14 -8.50 16.95
C HIS A 894 -13.21 -10.00 16.73
N ALA A 895 -12.87 -10.47 15.53
CA ALA A 895 -12.98 -11.87 15.14
C ALA A 895 -11.63 -12.33 14.60
N TYR A 896 -10.88 -13.11 15.39
CA TYR A 896 -9.52 -13.50 15.05
C TYR A 896 -9.48 -14.86 14.37
N SER A 897 -8.72 -15.00 13.28
CA SER A 897 -8.45 -16.31 12.69
C SER A 897 -7.03 -16.38 12.16
N VAL A 898 -6.39 -17.53 12.33
CA VAL A 898 -5.09 -17.83 11.72
C VAL A 898 -5.33 -18.55 10.41
N PHE A 899 -4.83 -17.97 9.33
CA PHE A 899 -4.76 -18.58 8.00
C PHE A 899 -3.36 -19.13 7.79
N VAL A 900 -3.24 -20.21 7.04
CA VAL A 900 -1.97 -20.82 6.67
C VAL A 900 -1.98 -21.11 5.18
N GLN A 901 -0.94 -20.68 4.48
CA GLN A 901 -0.70 -20.99 3.08
C GLN A 901 0.49 -21.94 2.94
N ASP A 902 0.35 -22.97 2.10
CA ASP A 902 1.46 -23.84 1.69
C ASP A 902 2.17 -23.32 0.42
N ALA A 903 3.30 -23.93 0.07
CA ALA A 903 4.11 -23.52 -1.08
C ALA A 903 3.44 -23.75 -2.46
N ASN A 904 2.29 -24.44 -2.51
CA ASN A 904 1.47 -24.58 -3.71
C ASN A 904 0.34 -23.54 -3.75
N GLY A 905 0.33 -22.58 -2.82
CA GLY A 905 -0.69 -21.54 -2.71
C GLY A 905 -2.00 -22.01 -2.08
N ARG A 906 -2.09 -23.25 -1.56
CA ARG A 906 -3.30 -23.74 -0.90
C ARG A 906 -3.41 -23.17 0.50
N VAL A 907 -4.63 -22.82 0.89
CA VAL A 907 -4.89 -22.11 2.14
C VAL A 907 -5.90 -22.87 2.99
N ALA A 908 -5.66 -22.87 4.29
CA ALA A 908 -6.62 -23.26 5.31
C ALA A 908 -6.66 -22.22 6.43
N HIS A 909 -7.72 -22.21 7.22
CA HIS A 909 -7.86 -21.29 8.34
C HIS A 909 -8.49 -21.95 9.57
N THR A 910 -8.23 -21.39 10.73
CA THR A 910 -8.85 -21.81 11.98
C THR A 910 -10.32 -21.37 12.05
N THR A 911 -11.09 -21.97 12.96
CA THR A 911 -12.37 -21.38 13.38
C THR A 911 -12.11 -20.02 14.04
N PRO A 912 -12.86 -18.96 13.66
CA PRO A 912 -12.67 -17.64 14.25
C PRO A 912 -12.93 -17.60 15.75
N VAL A 913 -12.09 -16.87 16.48
CA VAL A 913 -12.21 -16.59 17.91
C VAL A 913 -12.80 -15.19 18.07
N LEU A 914 -14.02 -15.13 18.62
CA LEU A 914 -14.73 -13.87 18.83
C LEU A 914 -14.35 -13.26 20.17
N LYS A 915 -13.98 -11.98 20.15
CA LYS A 915 -13.74 -11.16 21.33
C LYS A 915 -14.46 -9.83 21.18
N PHE A 916 -14.76 -9.21 22.30
CA PHE A 916 -15.43 -7.92 22.37
C PHE A 916 -14.68 -7.03 23.33
N ILE A 917 -14.46 -5.77 22.96
CA ILE A 917 -13.70 -4.85 23.80
C ILE A 917 -14.64 -4.13 24.76
N LYS A 918 -14.28 -4.10 26.05
CA LYS A 918 -15.04 -3.40 27.09
C LYS A 918 -14.88 -1.88 26.91
N PRO A 919 -15.93 -1.10 27.20
CA PRO A 919 -15.79 0.34 27.41
C PRO A 919 -14.74 0.68 28.47
N THR A 920 -14.00 1.78 28.27
CA THR A 920 -13.00 2.28 29.23
C THR A 920 -13.64 3.00 30.42
N ALA A 921 -14.87 3.48 30.27
CA ALA A 921 -15.63 4.18 31.30
C ALA A 921 -16.86 3.37 31.73
N ALA A 922 -17.26 3.54 32.99
CA ALA A 922 -18.50 2.98 33.50
C ALA A 922 -19.70 3.84 33.07
N SER A 923 -20.79 3.17 32.69
CA SER A 923 -22.09 3.80 32.49
C SER A 923 -22.76 4.13 33.84
N THR A 924 -23.79 4.97 33.82
CA THR A 924 -24.57 5.30 35.02
C THR A 924 -26.06 5.08 34.77
N PRO A 925 -26.86 4.71 35.78
CA PRO A 925 -28.27 4.40 35.58
C PRO A 925 -29.05 5.56 34.95
N TYR A 926 -30.03 5.23 34.10
CA TYR A 926 -30.96 6.21 33.51
C TYR A 926 -31.55 7.14 34.58
N LEU A 927 -31.37 8.46 34.42
CA LEU A 927 -31.79 9.49 35.39
C LEU A 927 -31.33 9.21 36.84
N GLY A 928 -30.21 8.53 37.03
CA GLY A 928 -29.63 8.19 38.33
C GLY A 928 -30.34 7.05 39.07
N LYS A 929 -31.27 6.32 38.44
CA LYS A 929 -32.10 5.29 39.09
C LYS A 929 -31.95 3.92 38.41
N PRO A 930 -31.36 2.91 39.08
CA PRO A 930 -31.34 1.54 38.58
C PRO A 930 -32.76 1.01 38.34
N GLN A 931 -32.93 0.17 37.32
CA GLN A 931 -34.18 -0.56 37.11
C GLN A 931 -34.21 -1.82 38.01
N VAL A 932 -35.39 -2.26 38.48
CA VAL A 932 -35.49 -3.33 39.49
C VAL A 932 -35.85 -4.68 38.86
N ILE A 933 -35.23 -5.76 39.36
CA ILE A 933 -35.49 -7.16 38.97
C ILE A 933 -35.84 -7.98 40.24
N PRO A 934 -36.94 -8.74 40.29
CA PRO A 934 -37.91 -9.00 39.23
C PRO A 934 -38.75 -7.78 38.86
N GLY A 935 -39.23 -7.73 37.62
CA GLY A 935 -39.94 -6.57 37.08
C GLY A 935 -39.74 -6.39 35.59
N ARG A 936 -40.30 -5.30 35.06
CA ARG A 936 -40.14 -4.92 33.65
C ARG A 936 -38.95 -3.98 33.47
N LEU A 937 -37.93 -4.44 32.77
CA LEU A 937 -36.82 -3.62 32.27
C LEU A 937 -37.24 -2.92 30.97
N LEU A 938 -37.34 -1.59 30.97
CA LEU A 938 -37.62 -0.80 29.77
C LEU A 938 -36.32 -0.57 28.99
N LEU A 939 -36.25 -1.08 27.76
CA LEU A 939 -35.05 -1.00 26.93
C LEU A 939 -34.71 0.40 26.39
N PRO A 940 -35.68 1.31 26.16
CA PRO A 940 -35.38 2.72 25.87
C PRO A 940 -34.74 3.48 27.03
N HIS A 941 -34.81 2.96 28.26
CA HIS A 941 -34.21 3.54 29.45
C HIS A 941 -32.84 2.90 29.74
N TYR A 942 -32.00 2.86 28.70
CA TYR A 942 -30.60 2.44 28.83
C TYR A 942 -29.80 3.47 29.63
N ASP A 943 -28.63 3.05 30.10
CA ASP A 943 -27.77 3.86 30.95
C ASP A 943 -27.29 5.17 30.29
N GLU A 944 -26.93 6.15 31.11
CA GLU A 944 -26.25 7.37 30.70
C GLU A 944 -24.73 7.16 30.60
N GLY A 945 -24.09 7.94 29.73
CA GLY A 945 -22.64 7.91 29.52
C GLY A 945 -22.22 8.21 28.08
N GLY A 946 -23.17 8.15 27.14
CA GLY A 946 -22.94 8.43 25.73
C GLY A 946 -22.38 7.22 24.94
N PRO A 947 -22.04 7.45 23.65
CA PRO A 947 -21.57 6.41 22.74
C PRO A 947 -20.25 5.83 23.23
N GLN A 948 -20.03 4.54 22.95
CA GLN A 948 -18.90 3.72 23.39
C GLN A 948 -18.78 3.53 24.91
N VAL A 949 -19.69 4.10 25.73
CA VAL A 949 -19.74 3.94 27.18
C VAL A 949 -20.99 3.21 27.63
N ALA A 950 -22.16 3.77 27.32
CA ALA A 950 -23.45 3.19 27.67
C ALA A 950 -24.10 2.44 26.50
N TYR A 951 -23.69 2.74 25.27
CA TYR A 951 -24.17 2.08 24.06
C TYR A 951 -23.18 2.19 22.89
N VAL A 952 -23.36 1.38 21.85
CA VAL A 952 -22.85 1.65 20.50
C VAL A 952 -24.02 1.61 19.53
N ASP A 953 -24.11 2.63 18.69
CA ASP A 953 -25.09 2.77 17.61
C ASP A 953 -24.37 3.07 16.29
N SER A 954 -24.86 2.51 15.20
CA SER A 954 -24.28 2.67 13.87
C SER A 954 -24.71 3.96 13.17
N THR A 955 -25.76 4.62 13.68
CA THR A 955 -26.30 5.89 13.20
C THR A 955 -25.75 7.07 14.02
N PRO A 956 -25.53 8.23 13.39
CA PRO A 956 -24.93 9.38 14.07
C PRO A 956 -25.91 10.16 14.96
N GLU A 957 -27.23 9.89 14.87
CA GLU A 957 -28.29 10.59 15.62
C GLU A 957 -29.55 9.71 15.72
N ASN A 958 -30.35 9.92 16.78
CA ASN A 958 -31.66 9.29 16.91
C ASN A 958 -32.64 9.86 15.88
N VAL A 959 -32.90 9.10 14.81
CA VAL A 959 -33.85 9.45 13.75
C VAL A 959 -35.28 9.01 14.06
N SER A 960 -35.46 8.21 15.12
CA SER A 960 -36.77 7.71 15.53
C SER A 960 -37.61 8.73 16.32
N ASP A 961 -37.00 9.58 17.16
CA ASP A 961 -37.69 10.62 17.92
C ASP A 961 -37.79 11.95 17.15
N LYS A 962 -38.87 12.10 16.38
CA LYS A 962 -39.15 13.35 15.66
C LYS A 962 -39.40 14.57 16.56
N SER A 963 -39.65 14.36 17.86
CA SER A 963 -39.84 15.47 18.79
C SER A 963 -38.52 16.04 19.32
N GLY A 964 -37.45 15.26 19.28
CA GLY A 964 -36.15 15.60 19.89
C GLY A 964 -36.20 15.80 21.41
N THR A 965 -37.22 15.24 22.09
CA THR A 965 -37.44 15.45 23.53
C THR A 965 -37.03 14.26 24.39
N PHE A 966 -37.01 13.07 23.80
CA PHE A 966 -36.58 11.85 24.47
C PHE A 966 -35.08 11.66 24.26
N ARG A 967 -34.31 11.76 25.35
CA ARG A 967 -32.84 11.61 25.36
C ARG A 967 -32.14 12.52 24.32
N PRO A 968 -32.31 13.86 24.39
CA PRO A 968 -31.76 14.78 23.41
C PRO A 968 -30.23 14.68 23.33
N GLY A 969 -29.69 14.61 22.12
CA GLY A 969 -28.25 14.51 21.85
C GLY A 969 -27.69 13.08 21.85
N GLU A 970 -28.54 12.08 22.08
CA GLU A 970 -28.16 10.67 22.04
C GLU A 970 -28.43 10.06 20.66
N GLN A 971 -27.66 9.03 20.31
CA GLN A 971 -27.67 8.44 18.97
C GLN A 971 -28.64 7.28 18.82
N VAL A 972 -28.92 6.57 19.92
CA VAL A 972 -29.77 5.38 19.89
C VAL A 972 -31.16 5.73 19.39
N ASP A 973 -31.63 4.98 18.39
CA ASP A 973 -32.97 5.10 17.82
C ASP A 973 -34.07 4.65 18.81
N ALA A 974 -34.31 5.47 19.83
CA ALA A 974 -35.20 5.17 20.94
C ALA A 974 -36.33 6.20 21.10
N THR A 975 -37.54 5.69 21.35
CA THR A 975 -38.69 6.43 21.89
C THR A 975 -39.37 5.57 22.96
N LYS A 976 -40.55 5.00 22.66
CA LYS A 976 -41.22 3.99 23.49
C LYS A 976 -40.59 2.60 23.38
N ASN A 977 -39.84 2.37 22.30
CA ASN A 977 -39.10 1.16 21.97
C ASN A 977 -37.74 1.61 21.42
N VAL A 978 -36.76 0.71 21.38
CA VAL A 978 -35.57 0.88 20.58
C VAL A 978 -35.82 0.22 19.21
N VAL A 979 -35.58 0.97 18.15
CA VAL A 979 -35.85 0.54 16.76
C VAL A 979 -34.59 0.60 15.92
N ALA A 980 -34.63 -0.02 14.74
CA ALA A 980 -33.52 -0.05 13.78
C ALA A 980 -32.18 -0.61 14.33
N VAL A 981 -32.23 -1.34 15.45
CA VAL A 981 -31.03 -1.89 16.08
C VAL A 981 -30.29 -2.80 15.11
N ALA A 982 -29.04 -2.48 14.82
CA ALA A 982 -28.19 -3.21 13.89
C ALA A 982 -27.42 -4.34 14.59
N SER A 983 -26.83 -5.25 13.80
CA SER A 983 -25.97 -6.30 14.33
C SER A 983 -24.76 -5.70 15.05
N TRP A 984 -24.46 -6.22 16.24
CA TRP A 984 -23.35 -5.84 17.13
C TRP A 984 -23.40 -4.43 17.71
N GLU A 985 -24.50 -3.71 17.54
CA GLU A 985 -24.86 -2.63 18.46
C GLU A 985 -25.07 -3.20 19.87
N TRP A 986 -24.99 -2.34 20.87
CA TRP A 986 -25.21 -2.78 22.24
C TRP A 986 -25.70 -1.66 23.16
N LEU A 987 -26.40 -2.05 24.22
CA LEU A 987 -26.99 -1.16 25.22
C LEU A 987 -26.72 -1.69 26.63
N LYS A 988 -26.36 -0.80 27.56
CA LYS A 988 -26.15 -1.12 28.98
C LYS A 988 -27.31 -0.70 29.87
N TYR A 989 -27.55 -1.47 30.93
CA TYR A 989 -28.60 -1.23 31.91
C TYR A 989 -28.10 -1.54 33.32
N THR A 990 -28.02 -0.53 34.17
CA THR A 990 -27.78 -0.71 35.60
C THR A 990 -29.09 -1.17 36.26
N VAL A 991 -29.04 -2.32 36.92
CA VAL A 991 -30.19 -2.94 37.58
C VAL A 991 -29.92 -3.24 39.06
N GLU A 992 -30.98 -3.27 39.85
CA GLU A 992 -30.97 -3.76 41.24
C GLU A 992 -31.79 -5.05 41.29
N VAL A 993 -31.11 -6.18 41.55
CA VAL A 993 -31.73 -7.48 41.70
C VAL A 993 -32.09 -7.69 43.17
N GLU A 994 -33.37 -7.90 43.46
CA GLU A 994 -33.88 -7.92 44.85
C GLU A 994 -33.45 -9.16 45.63
N ALA A 995 -33.23 -10.30 44.97
CA ALA A 995 -32.92 -11.57 45.62
C ALA A 995 -32.08 -12.50 44.74
N ASP A 996 -31.28 -13.37 45.36
CA ASP A 996 -30.66 -14.50 44.66
C ASP A 996 -31.75 -15.42 44.11
N GLY A 997 -31.61 -15.87 42.87
CA GLY A 997 -32.60 -16.78 42.31
C GLY A 997 -32.39 -17.20 40.87
N ILE A 998 -33.27 -18.09 40.43
CA ILE A 998 -33.44 -18.47 39.04
C ILE A 998 -34.59 -17.64 38.47
N TYR A 999 -34.33 -16.91 37.41
CA TYR A 999 -35.25 -16.03 36.74
C TYR A 999 -35.60 -16.56 35.35
N GLN A 1000 -36.79 -16.20 34.88
CA GLN A 1000 -37.14 -16.22 33.47
C GLN A 1000 -37.17 -14.77 32.98
N ALA A 1001 -36.46 -14.51 31.88
CA ALA A 1001 -36.46 -13.24 31.18
C ALA A 1001 -37.26 -13.38 29.87
N THR A 1002 -38.22 -12.49 29.63
CA THR A 1002 -39.05 -12.50 28.41
C THR A 1002 -38.82 -11.21 27.64
N LEU A 1003 -38.08 -11.27 26.54
CA LEU A 1003 -37.79 -10.14 25.65
C LEU A 1003 -38.95 -9.89 24.68
N ARG A 1004 -39.47 -8.67 24.64
CA ARG A 1004 -40.43 -8.21 23.64
C ARG A 1004 -39.71 -7.61 22.43
N TYR A 1005 -39.85 -8.22 21.25
CA TYR A 1005 -39.17 -7.82 20.02
C TYR A 1005 -40.06 -7.86 18.76
N GLY A 1006 -39.53 -7.40 17.62
CA GLY A 1006 -40.18 -7.47 16.31
C GLY A 1006 -39.20 -7.41 15.15
N THR A 1007 -39.31 -8.38 14.23
CA THR A 1007 -38.53 -8.42 12.99
C THR A 1007 -39.22 -9.32 11.96
N PRO A 1008 -39.36 -8.88 10.69
CA PRO A 1008 -39.86 -9.71 9.60
C PRO A 1008 -38.73 -10.55 8.95
N ARG A 1009 -37.47 -10.31 9.32
CA ARG A 1009 -36.31 -10.98 8.70
C ARG A 1009 -36.20 -12.43 9.14
N ARG A 1010 -35.81 -13.30 8.21
CA ARG A 1010 -35.59 -14.73 8.43
C ARG A 1010 -34.13 -15.02 8.76
N ASN A 1011 -33.84 -16.20 9.31
CA ASN A 1011 -32.48 -16.71 9.56
C ASN A 1011 -31.59 -15.79 10.42
N LEU A 1012 -32.18 -15.17 11.44
CA LEU A 1012 -31.47 -14.25 12.33
C LEU A 1012 -30.71 -15.00 13.42
N ARG A 1013 -29.55 -14.44 13.81
CA ARG A 1013 -28.77 -14.88 14.97
C ARG A 1013 -29.37 -14.33 16.27
N PRO A 1014 -29.13 -14.98 17.42
CA PRO A 1014 -29.75 -14.56 18.67
C PRO A 1014 -29.24 -13.20 19.17
N LEU A 1015 -29.90 -12.70 20.20
CA LEU A 1015 -29.48 -11.52 20.94
C LEU A 1015 -28.87 -11.96 22.28
N LEU A 1016 -27.64 -11.54 22.57
CA LEU A 1016 -26.89 -11.94 23.75
C LEU A 1016 -27.31 -11.09 24.96
N LEU A 1017 -27.49 -11.74 26.11
CA LEU A 1017 -27.62 -11.09 27.41
C LEU A 1017 -26.36 -11.34 28.24
N LEU A 1018 -25.72 -10.27 28.67
CA LEU A 1018 -24.60 -10.32 29.59
C LEU A 1018 -24.98 -9.72 30.95
N VAL A 1019 -24.43 -10.27 32.03
CA VAL A 1019 -24.46 -9.71 33.39
C VAL A 1019 -23.01 -9.50 33.81
N ASP A 1020 -22.64 -8.26 34.13
CA ASP A 1020 -21.28 -7.87 34.54
C ASP A 1020 -20.20 -8.39 33.58
N ASP A 1021 -20.42 -8.15 32.27
CA ASP A 1021 -19.58 -8.56 31.15
C ASP A 1021 -19.50 -10.08 30.87
N VAL A 1022 -20.30 -10.91 31.55
CA VAL A 1022 -20.38 -12.36 31.33
C VAL A 1022 -21.64 -12.72 30.57
N ILE A 1023 -21.52 -13.48 29.47
CA ILE A 1023 -22.69 -14.00 28.73
C ILE A 1023 -23.45 -14.98 29.63
N VAL A 1024 -24.71 -14.67 29.92
CA VAL A 1024 -25.59 -15.48 30.78
C VAL A 1024 -26.73 -16.15 30.01
N GLY A 1025 -26.95 -15.76 28.75
CA GLY A 1025 -27.90 -16.43 27.87
C GLY A 1025 -28.15 -15.70 26.55
N GLU A 1026 -28.96 -16.33 25.70
CA GLU A 1026 -29.23 -15.89 24.34
C GLU A 1026 -30.73 -15.91 24.07
N PHE A 1027 -31.27 -14.81 23.55
CA PHE A 1027 -32.66 -14.72 23.10
C PHE A 1027 -32.75 -15.11 21.63
N SER A 1028 -33.45 -16.21 21.34
CA SER A 1028 -33.79 -16.58 19.95
C SER A 1028 -34.76 -15.57 19.35
N ILE A 1029 -34.49 -15.08 18.14
CA ILE A 1029 -35.31 -14.05 17.46
C ILE A 1029 -35.83 -14.50 16.09
N PRO A 1030 -36.72 -15.51 16.02
CA PRO A 1030 -37.34 -15.92 14.76
C PRO A 1030 -38.18 -14.79 14.12
N PRO A 1031 -38.40 -14.83 12.80
CA PRO A 1031 -39.30 -13.89 12.12
C PRO A 1031 -40.70 -13.97 12.74
N HIS A 1032 -41.30 -12.81 13.00
CA HIS A 1032 -42.69 -12.78 13.43
C HIS A 1032 -43.66 -12.85 12.24
N LYS A 1033 -44.95 -12.99 12.54
CA LYS A 1033 -46.01 -13.11 11.52
C LYS A 1033 -46.32 -11.83 10.74
N PHE A 1034 -45.78 -10.67 11.16
CA PHE A 1034 -46.09 -9.38 10.55
C PHE A 1034 -45.00 -9.01 9.52
N PRO A 1035 -45.35 -8.27 8.45
CA PRO A 1035 -44.39 -7.88 7.42
C PRO A 1035 -43.60 -6.60 7.78
N ASP A 1036 -43.69 -6.11 9.02
CA ASP A 1036 -43.08 -4.85 9.48
C ASP A 1036 -42.42 -5.02 10.85
N TYR A 1037 -41.56 -4.10 11.29
CA TYR A 1037 -40.79 -4.28 12.53
C TYR A 1037 -41.57 -3.96 13.83
N ARG A 1038 -42.90 -4.12 13.88
CA ARG A 1038 -43.65 -3.88 15.13
C ARG A 1038 -43.25 -4.87 16.24
N THR A 1039 -43.05 -4.38 17.46
CA THR A 1039 -42.66 -5.20 18.62
C THR A 1039 -43.84 -6.02 19.16
N ALA A 1040 -44.10 -7.16 18.53
CA ALA A 1040 -45.31 -7.97 18.73
C ALA A 1040 -45.07 -9.42 19.19
N THR A 1041 -43.81 -9.81 19.40
CA THR A 1041 -43.40 -11.20 19.68
C THR A 1041 -42.54 -11.26 20.93
N ASP A 1042 -42.63 -12.37 21.64
CA ASP A 1042 -41.86 -12.61 22.86
C ASP A 1042 -40.81 -13.69 22.62
N SER A 1043 -39.61 -13.49 23.15
CA SER A 1043 -38.53 -14.48 23.23
C SER A 1043 -38.24 -14.78 24.69
N VAL A 1044 -38.17 -16.05 25.06
CA VAL A 1044 -38.04 -16.47 26.46
C VAL A 1044 -36.67 -17.07 26.70
N LEU A 1045 -35.94 -16.49 27.66
CA LEU A 1045 -34.73 -17.04 28.24
C LEU A 1045 -35.06 -17.57 29.64
N ALA A 1046 -35.09 -18.89 29.79
CA ALA A 1046 -35.35 -19.56 31.06
C ALA A 1046 -34.06 -19.90 31.81
N ASN A 1047 -34.18 -20.21 33.10
CA ASN A 1047 -33.08 -20.66 33.96
C ASN A 1047 -31.92 -19.66 34.15
N LEU A 1048 -32.21 -18.36 34.03
CA LEU A 1048 -31.22 -17.30 34.22
C LEU A 1048 -30.91 -17.13 35.70
N ARG A 1049 -29.69 -17.43 36.13
CA ARG A 1049 -29.27 -17.23 37.53
C ARG A 1049 -28.82 -15.79 37.74
N LEU A 1050 -29.42 -15.11 38.71
CA LEU A 1050 -29.03 -13.77 39.15
C LEU A 1050 -28.79 -13.77 40.64
N THR A 1051 -27.84 -12.96 41.09
CA THR A 1051 -27.56 -12.69 42.50
C THR A 1051 -28.21 -11.38 42.93
N ALA A 1052 -28.52 -11.24 44.22
CA ALA A 1052 -29.03 -10.00 44.79
C ALA A 1052 -27.99 -8.89 44.75
N GLY A 1053 -28.45 -7.66 44.53
CA GLY A 1053 -27.64 -6.45 44.51
C GLY A 1053 -27.58 -5.78 43.15
N ARG A 1054 -26.63 -4.86 43.03
CA ARG A 1054 -26.46 -4.05 41.81
C ARG A 1054 -25.64 -4.80 40.76
N HIS A 1055 -26.17 -4.83 39.55
CA HIS A 1055 -25.54 -5.43 38.37
C HIS A 1055 -25.63 -4.51 37.15
N VAL A 1056 -24.77 -4.73 36.15
CA VAL A 1056 -24.89 -4.11 34.83
C VAL A 1056 -25.22 -5.17 33.80
N LEU A 1057 -26.38 -5.02 33.15
CA LEU A 1057 -26.75 -5.84 32.01
C LEU A 1057 -26.21 -5.22 30.72
N THR A 1058 -25.69 -6.02 29.81
CA THR A 1058 -25.40 -5.59 28.42
C THR A 1058 -26.20 -6.45 27.45
N LEU A 1059 -26.90 -5.79 26.53
CA LEU A 1059 -27.67 -6.44 25.48
C LEU A 1059 -26.95 -6.28 24.14
N ILE A 1060 -26.63 -7.38 23.46
CA ILE A 1060 -25.88 -7.37 22.19
C ILE A 1060 -26.64 -8.19 21.12
N PRO A 1061 -27.46 -7.57 20.25
CA PRO A 1061 -28.04 -8.24 19.09
C PRO A 1061 -26.97 -8.69 18.09
N GLN A 1062 -26.94 -9.97 17.73
CA GLN A 1062 -26.13 -10.44 16.59
C GLN A 1062 -26.85 -10.28 15.24
N SER A 1063 -28.09 -9.79 15.27
CA SER A 1063 -28.93 -9.56 14.10
C SER A 1063 -29.97 -8.49 14.40
N GLY A 1064 -30.34 -7.73 13.37
CA GLY A 1064 -31.19 -6.55 13.56
C GLY A 1064 -32.65 -6.87 13.89
N ALA A 1065 -33.19 -6.18 14.90
CA ALA A 1065 -34.57 -6.28 15.37
C ALA A 1065 -34.99 -5.03 16.15
N ASN A 1066 -36.30 -4.73 16.18
CA ASN A 1066 -36.82 -3.74 17.13
C ASN A 1066 -37.06 -4.42 18.49
N ILE A 1067 -36.76 -3.73 19.58
CA ILE A 1067 -36.86 -4.24 20.96
C ILE A 1067 -37.59 -3.25 21.88
N ALA A 1068 -38.37 -3.76 22.84
CA ALA A 1068 -39.23 -2.92 23.68
C ALA A 1068 -38.90 -3.00 25.18
N TYR A 1069 -39.00 -4.19 25.76
CA TYR A 1069 -38.77 -4.42 27.19
C TYR A 1069 -38.38 -5.89 27.44
N ILE A 1070 -37.84 -6.16 28.62
CA ILE A 1070 -37.64 -7.52 29.14
C ILE A 1070 -38.40 -7.66 30.45
N ASP A 1071 -39.31 -8.63 30.54
CA ASP A 1071 -39.98 -8.98 31.79
C ASP A 1071 -39.18 -10.07 32.52
N PHE A 1072 -38.65 -9.74 33.69
CA PHE A 1072 -37.99 -10.70 34.58
C PHE A 1072 -38.95 -11.20 35.64
N THR A 1073 -39.11 -12.51 35.71
CA THR A 1073 -39.93 -13.17 36.74
C THR A 1073 -39.07 -14.16 37.51
N LEU A 1074 -39.10 -14.07 38.83
CA LEU A 1074 -38.47 -15.05 39.71
C LEU A 1074 -39.21 -16.38 39.55
N ALA A 1075 -38.50 -17.44 39.16
CA ALA A 1075 -39.08 -18.77 39.08
C ALA A 1075 -39.59 -19.18 40.47
N LYS A 1076 -40.83 -19.68 40.54
CA LYS A 1076 -41.32 -20.26 41.79
C LYS A 1076 -40.52 -21.54 42.06
N PRO A 1077 -40.07 -21.77 43.30
CA PRO A 1077 -39.28 -22.95 43.67
C PRO A 1077 -39.99 -24.27 43.38
#